data_AF-A0A5A7QII7-F1
#
_entry.id   AF-A0A5A7QII7-F1
#
_cell.length_a   1.000
_cell.length_b   1.000
_cell.length_c   1.000
_cell.angle_alpha   90.00
_cell.angle_beta   90.00
_cell.angle_gamma   90.00
#
_symmetry.space_group_name_H-M   'P 1'
#
loop_
_entity.id
_entity.type
_entity.pdbx_description
1 polymer ?
#
loop_
_entity_poly.entity_id
_entity_poly.type
_entity_poly.pdbx_seq_one_letter_code
_entity_poly.pdbx_strand_id
1 'polypeptide(L)'
;MSTFTPKNILITGAAGFIASHVANRLIRNYPEYKIVVLDKLDYCSNLKNLLPSKSSPNFKFVKGDIDSADLVNYLLITENIDTIMHFAAQTHVDNSFGNSFEFTKNNIYGTHVLLEACKVTGQIRRFIHVSTDEVYGETDEDAVVGNHEASQLLPTNPYSATKAGAEMLVMAYGRSYGLPVITTRGNNVYGPNQFPEKLIPKFILLAMRGKTLPIHGDGSNVRSYLYCEDVAEAFEVILHKGEVGHVYNIGTKKERRVIDVAKDICKLFNMDPDKSIQFVENRPFNDQRYFLDDQKLHNLGWSERTVWEEGLKKTIEWYTSNPDWWGDVSGALLPHPRMLMMPGGLERNFDGAEKYESGKSEFDGKSNQPAKNTPSQEKPGLKFLIYGKTGWIGGLLGKLCEKQGIAYEYGKGRLENRSQLVADILSVKPTHVFNAAGVTGRPNVDWCESHKTETIRANVAGTLTLADVCRENGLLVMNFATGCIFEYDAAHPEGSGIGFKEEDKPNFTGSFYSKTKAMVEELLREYDNVCTLRVRMPISSDLNNPRNFITKISRYSKVVNIPNSMTILDELLPISIEMAKRNLSGIWNFTNPGVVSHNEILEMYKKYIEPDFKWTNFTLEEQAKVIVAPRSNNEMDASKLKKEFPELLPIKESLIKYVSFYCTQLQLALSFLSLFSSLSALGIATLGADMSMYYRMKLRVSFSGSCPVKEPLLVIFSIVSCNRKWYHMDDLVVILRVHTHSQCAEKSTPQKMMSNKRWKWVWRRKLGRNKNKNDFCQKPSVFNGLSHNVTGH
;
A
#
# COMPACT_ATOMS: atom_id res chain seq x y z
N MET A 1 -25.63 -36.19 28.19
CA MET A 1 -24.44 -35.39 27.85
C MET A 1 -24.61 -34.01 28.44
N SER A 2 -23.63 -33.51 29.20
CA SER A 2 -23.65 -32.13 29.69
C SER A 2 -23.51 -31.18 28.51
N THR A 3 -24.37 -30.17 28.42
CA THR A 3 -24.29 -29.13 27.39
C THR A 3 -23.17 -28.15 27.73
N PHE A 4 -22.28 -27.90 26.78
CA PHE A 4 -21.29 -26.84 26.89
C PHE A 4 -21.93 -25.49 26.57
N THR A 5 -21.62 -24.49 27.39
CA THR A 5 -22.11 -23.11 27.22
C THR A 5 -20.90 -22.18 27.05
N PRO A 6 -20.66 -21.66 25.83
CA PRO A 6 -19.60 -20.69 25.59
C PRO A 6 -19.93 -19.33 26.23
N LYS A 7 -18.92 -18.49 26.49
CA LYS A 7 -19.13 -17.08 26.87
C LYS A 7 -18.72 -16.13 25.75
N ASN A 8 -17.50 -16.31 25.24
CA ASN A 8 -16.88 -15.38 24.29
C ASN A 8 -16.33 -16.18 23.11
N ILE A 9 -17.00 -16.07 21.96
CA ILE A 9 -16.73 -16.87 20.76
C ILE A 9 -15.99 -16.03 19.73
N LEU A 10 -14.84 -16.51 19.27
CA LEU A 10 -14.17 -15.99 18.09
C LEU A 10 -14.59 -16.81 16.87
N ILE A 11 -15.20 -16.17 15.87
CA ILE A 11 -15.55 -16.78 14.58
C ILE A 11 -14.65 -16.17 13.50
N THR A 12 -13.74 -16.97 12.94
CA THR A 12 -12.87 -16.49 11.86
C THR A 12 -13.56 -16.67 10.51
N GLY A 13 -13.43 -15.74 9.58
CA GLY A 13 -13.99 -15.87 8.22
C GLY A 13 -15.49 -15.59 8.13
N ALA A 14 -16.08 -14.92 9.13
CA ALA A 14 -17.53 -14.74 9.21
C ALA A 14 -18.11 -13.69 8.26
N ALA A 15 -17.29 -12.95 7.51
CA ALA A 15 -17.78 -12.17 6.37
C ALA A 15 -17.96 -13.03 5.10
N GLY A 16 -17.50 -14.29 5.11
CA GLY A 16 -17.76 -15.28 4.07
C GLY A 16 -19.18 -15.87 4.10
N PHE A 17 -19.41 -16.93 3.33
CA PHE A 17 -20.71 -17.56 3.16
C PHE A 17 -21.21 -18.27 4.45
N ILE A 18 -20.76 -19.50 4.73
CA ILE A 18 -21.29 -20.36 5.81
C ILE A 18 -21.18 -19.67 7.18
N ALA A 19 -20.01 -19.11 7.47
CA ALA A 19 -19.70 -18.53 8.77
C ALA A 19 -20.57 -17.30 9.11
N SER A 20 -21.07 -16.56 8.11
CA SER A 20 -21.99 -15.45 8.35
C SER A 20 -23.35 -15.94 8.84
N HIS A 21 -23.87 -17.04 8.29
CA HIS A 21 -25.11 -17.67 8.76
C HIS A 21 -24.97 -18.18 10.19
N VAL A 22 -23.84 -18.84 10.50
CA VAL A 22 -23.51 -19.29 11.86
C VAL A 22 -23.43 -18.11 12.83
N ALA A 23 -22.68 -17.06 12.49
CA ALA A 23 -22.54 -15.88 13.34
C ALA A 23 -23.89 -15.20 13.59
N ASN A 24 -24.66 -14.91 12.54
CA ASN A 24 -25.97 -14.27 12.67
C ASN A 24 -26.96 -15.10 13.50
N ARG A 25 -26.92 -16.42 13.33
CA ARG A 25 -27.75 -17.35 14.11
C ARG A 25 -27.38 -17.32 15.59
N LEU A 26 -26.09 -17.42 15.93
CA LEU A 26 -25.63 -17.40 17.32
C LEU A 26 -25.91 -16.05 17.99
N ILE A 27 -25.67 -14.94 17.29
CA ILE A 27 -25.90 -13.58 17.81
C ILE A 27 -27.39 -13.38 18.14
N ARG A 28 -28.29 -13.84 17.26
CA ARG A 28 -29.73 -13.72 17.42
C ARG A 28 -30.27 -14.62 18.53
N ASN A 29 -29.82 -15.87 18.59
CA ASN A 29 -30.40 -16.89 19.45
C ASN A 29 -29.82 -16.88 20.88
N TYR A 30 -28.60 -16.33 21.06
CA TYR A 30 -27.88 -16.29 22.33
C TYR A 30 -27.35 -14.88 22.64
N PRO A 31 -28.23 -13.95 23.06
CA PRO A 31 -27.83 -12.57 23.37
C PRO A 31 -26.75 -12.44 24.47
N GLU A 32 -26.62 -13.47 25.30
CA GLU A 32 -25.63 -13.56 26.38
C GLU A 32 -24.23 -13.95 25.88
N TYR A 33 -24.09 -14.52 24.68
CA TYR A 33 -22.80 -14.85 24.10
C TYR A 33 -22.21 -13.63 23.42
N LYS A 34 -20.95 -13.31 23.73
CA LYS A 34 -20.18 -12.32 22.99
C LYS A 34 -19.56 -12.96 21.75
N ILE A 35 -19.91 -12.45 20.58
CA ILE A 35 -19.42 -12.94 19.30
C ILE A 35 -18.44 -11.93 18.69
N VAL A 36 -17.18 -12.34 18.58
CA VAL A 36 -16.13 -11.60 17.92
C VAL A 36 -15.84 -12.24 16.57
N VAL A 37 -15.96 -11.48 15.49
CA VAL A 37 -15.64 -11.92 14.13
C VAL A 37 -14.27 -11.40 13.75
N LEU A 38 -13.39 -12.28 13.25
CA LEU A 38 -12.12 -11.92 12.64
C LEU A 38 -12.14 -12.29 11.16
N ASP A 39 -11.98 -11.30 10.28
CA ASP A 39 -12.00 -11.53 8.82
C ASP A 39 -11.08 -10.55 8.08
N LYS A 40 -10.35 -11.03 7.08
CA LYS A 40 -9.44 -10.19 6.28
C LYS A 40 -10.16 -9.41 5.17
N LEU A 41 -11.42 -9.73 4.90
CA LEU A 41 -12.25 -9.22 3.81
C LEU A 41 -11.64 -9.50 2.44
N ASP A 42 -11.46 -10.80 2.15
CA ASP A 42 -10.98 -11.26 0.85
C ASP A 42 -12.07 -11.17 -0.24
N TYR A 43 -11.75 -11.52 -1.48
CA TYR A 43 -12.65 -11.38 -2.65
C TYR A 43 -14.02 -12.05 -2.45
N CYS A 44 -14.08 -13.19 -1.76
CA CYS A 44 -15.31 -13.94 -1.50
C CYS A 44 -16.01 -13.53 -0.19
N SER A 45 -15.59 -12.42 0.43
CA SER A 45 -16.09 -11.94 1.72
C SER A 45 -16.85 -10.61 1.55
N ASN A 46 -17.95 -10.45 2.28
CA ASN A 46 -18.74 -9.23 2.23
C ASN A 46 -19.34 -8.89 3.60
N LEU A 47 -19.02 -7.71 4.12
CA LEU A 47 -19.57 -7.22 5.38
C LEU A 47 -21.10 -7.13 5.37
N LYS A 48 -21.72 -7.02 4.19
CA LYS A 48 -23.19 -7.04 4.07
C LYS A 48 -23.80 -8.33 4.65
N ASN A 49 -23.07 -9.44 4.61
CA ASN A 49 -23.52 -10.73 5.15
C ASN A 49 -23.76 -10.68 6.67
N LEU A 50 -23.12 -9.74 7.37
CA LEU A 50 -23.25 -9.55 8.83
C LEU A 50 -24.19 -8.40 9.21
N LEU A 51 -24.86 -7.77 8.25
CA LEU A 51 -25.82 -6.68 8.52
C LEU A 51 -26.93 -7.06 9.51
N PRO A 52 -27.51 -8.27 9.48
CA PRO A 52 -28.54 -8.66 10.46
C PRO A 52 -28.09 -8.53 11.92
N SER A 53 -26.78 -8.60 12.17
CA SER A 53 -26.18 -8.56 13.51
C SER A 53 -25.42 -7.28 13.82
N LYS A 54 -25.32 -6.34 12.87
CA LYS A 54 -24.45 -5.16 12.97
C LYS A 54 -24.77 -4.28 14.18
N SER A 55 -26.04 -4.19 14.57
CA SER A 55 -26.51 -3.38 15.70
C SER A 55 -26.59 -4.14 17.02
N SER A 56 -26.27 -5.44 17.02
CA SER A 56 -26.39 -6.26 18.22
C SER A 56 -25.28 -5.92 19.23
N PRO A 57 -25.62 -5.73 20.53
CA PRO A 57 -24.64 -5.31 21.54
C PRO A 57 -23.57 -6.38 21.84
N ASN A 58 -23.87 -7.63 21.52
CA ASN A 58 -23.01 -8.78 21.71
C ASN A 58 -22.16 -9.12 20.46
N PHE A 59 -22.14 -8.25 19.43
CA PHE A 59 -21.38 -8.44 18.21
C PHE A 59 -20.20 -7.47 18.09
N LYS A 60 -19.02 -8.00 17.72
CA LYS A 60 -17.85 -7.20 17.38
C LYS A 60 -17.19 -7.72 16.10
N PHE A 61 -16.95 -6.82 15.15
CA PHE A 61 -16.18 -7.12 13.94
C PHE A 61 -14.74 -6.61 14.05
N VAL A 62 -13.78 -7.44 13.68
CA VAL A 62 -12.36 -7.12 13.61
C VAL A 62 -11.85 -7.45 12.21
N LYS A 63 -11.39 -6.44 11.49
CA LYS A 63 -10.70 -6.64 10.22
C LYS A 63 -9.26 -7.05 10.48
N GLY A 64 -8.84 -8.22 10.01
CA GLY A 64 -7.48 -8.69 10.16
C GLY A 64 -7.27 -10.10 9.62
N ASP A 65 -6.01 -10.52 9.58
CA ASP A 65 -5.62 -11.83 9.06
C ASP A 65 -5.26 -12.78 10.22
N ILE A 66 -5.66 -14.04 10.09
CA ILE A 66 -5.33 -15.11 11.05
C ILE A 66 -3.82 -15.43 11.03
N ASP A 67 -3.13 -15.07 9.95
CA ASP A 67 -1.67 -15.19 9.85
C ASP A 67 -0.92 -14.24 10.81
N SER A 68 -1.61 -13.24 11.37
CA SER A 68 -1.01 -12.31 12.34
C SER A 68 -1.10 -12.88 13.76
N ALA A 69 -0.03 -13.54 14.19
CA ALA A 69 0.08 -14.08 15.54
C ALA A 69 -0.15 -13.03 16.63
N ASP A 70 0.39 -11.81 16.46
CA ASP A 70 0.18 -10.71 17.43
C ASP A 70 -1.29 -10.32 17.55
N LEU A 71 -2.01 -10.21 16.42
CA LEU A 71 -3.43 -9.87 16.42
C LEU A 71 -4.26 -10.99 17.06
N VAL A 72 -3.99 -12.25 16.70
CA VAL A 72 -4.72 -13.39 17.25
C VAL A 72 -4.52 -13.43 18.77
N ASN A 73 -3.27 -13.39 19.26
CA ASN A 73 -2.99 -13.37 20.69
C ASN A 73 -3.65 -12.19 21.40
N TYR A 74 -3.58 -10.99 20.81
CA TYR A 74 -4.25 -9.80 21.33
C TYR A 74 -5.76 -10.03 21.48
N LEU A 75 -6.43 -10.59 20.48
CA LEU A 75 -7.87 -10.84 20.52
C LEU A 75 -8.24 -11.89 21.56
N LEU A 76 -7.51 -13.00 21.63
CA LEU A 76 -7.79 -14.06 22.61
C LEU A 76 -7.76 -13.49 24.04
N ILE A 77 -6.74 -12.69 24.36
CA ILE A 77 -6.57 -12.09 25.69
C ILE A 77 -7.59 -10.98 25.94
N THR A 78 -7.63 -9.96 25.07
CA THR A 78 -8.42 -8.74 25.32
C THR A 78 -9.93 -8.98 25.27
N GLU A 79 -10.38 -9.92 24.44
CA GLU A 79 -11.80 -10.24 24.35
C GLU A 79 -12.21 -11.38 25.29
N ASN A 80 -11.26 -11.95 26.04
CA ASN A 80 -11.44 -13.12 26.92
C ASN A 80 -12.06 -14.33 26.19
N ILE A 81 -11.60 -14.60 24.97
CA ILE A 81 -12.17 -15.67 24.11
C ILE A 81 -12.00 -17.03 24.80
N ASP A 82 -13.08 -17.78 24.96
CA ASP A 82 -13.05 -19.15 25.48
C ASP A 82 -13.36 -20.21 24.41
N THR A 83 -13.89 -19.79 23.27
CA THR A 83 -14.35 -20.68 22.21
C THR A 83 -13.95 -20.12 20.85
N ILE A 84 -13.42 -20.97 19.97
CA ILE A 84 -13.09 -20.59 18.59
C ILE A 84 -13.87 -21.47 17.63
N MET A 85 -14.49 -20.85 16.62
CA MET A 85 -15.05 -21.53 15.46
C MET A 85 -14.31 -21.06 14.21
N HIS A 86 -13.46 -21.93 13.68
CA HIS A 86 -12.48 -21.58 12.65
C HIS A 86 -12.98 -21.94 11.24
N PHE A 87 -13.58 -20.97 10.53
CA PHE A 87 -14.04 -21.10 9.15
C PHE A 87 -13.13 -20.46 8.09
N ALA A 88 -12.18 -19.61 8.49
CA ALA A 88 -11.36 -18.87 7.54
C ALA A 88 -10.47 -19.83 6.72
N ALA A 89 -10.61 -19.79 5.39
CA ALA A 89 -9.87 -20.62 4.45
C ALA A 89 -9.96 -20.06 3.01
N GLN A 90 -9.01 -20.43 2.15
CA GLN A 90 -9.18 -20.40 0.71
C GLN A 90 -9.83 -21.70 0.23
N THR A 91 -10.85 -21.62 -0.63
CA THR A 91 -11.73 -22.78 -0.92
C THR A 91 -12.06 -23.01 -2.40
N HIS A 92 -11.53 -22.23 -3.34
CA HIS A 92 -11.84 -22.44 -4.76
C HIS A 92 -10.88 -23.45 -5.40
N VAL A 93 -11.37 -24.66 -5.67
CA VAL A 93 -10.55 -25.79 -6.17
C VAL A 93 -9.75 -25.42 -7.42
N ASP A 94 -10.36 -24.82 -8.45
CA ASP A 94 -9.63 -24.46 -9.68
C ASP A 94 -8.50 -23.45 -9.42
N ASN A 95 -8.69 -22.54 -8.45
CA ASN A 95 -7.65 -21.56 -8.10
C ASN A 95 -6.49 -22.22 -7.34
N SER A 96 -6.73 -23.35 -6.67
CA SER A 96 -5.70 -24.06 -5.89
C SER A 96 -4.62 -24.68 -6.78
N PHE A 97 -4.93 -25.07 -8.02
CA PHE A 97 -3.94 -25.58 -8.97
C PHE A 97 -2.97 -24.50 -9.45
N GLY A 98 -3.45 -23.27 -9.64
CA GLY A 98 -2.63 -22.13 -10.08
C GLY A 98 -1.94 -21.36 -8.96
N ASN A 99 -2.38 -21.50 -7.70
CA ASN A 99 -1.91 -20.72 -6.56
C ASN A 99 -1.85 -21.53 -5.25
N SER A 100 -1.33 -22.76 -5.32
CA SER A 100 -1.32 -23.71 -4.20
C SER A 100 -0.62 -23.19 -2.95
N PHE A 101 0.41 -22.34 -3.08
CA PHE A 101 1.12 -21.75 -1.94
C PHE A 101 0.22 -20.84 -1.08
N GLU A 102 -0.67 -20.06 -1.69
CA GLU A 102 -1.63 -19.23 -0.92
C GLU A 102 -2.64 -20.09 -0.17
N PHE A 103 -3.00 -21.27 -0.70
CA PHE A 103 -3.83 -22.22 0.02
C PHE A 103 -3.08 -22.80 1.23
N THR A 104 -1.81 -23.20 1.06
CA THR A 104 -0.96 -23.66 2.17
C THR A 104 -0.84 -22.59 3.26
N LYS A 105 -0.58 -21.34 2.87
CA LYS A 105 -0.45 -20.22 3.80
C LYS A 105 -1.77 -19.99 4.57
N ASN A 106 -2.87 -19.77 3.88
CA ASN A 106 -4.13 -19.45 4.54
C ASN A 106 -4.71 -20.63 5.33
N ASN A 107 -4.65 -21.85 4.78
CA ASN A 107 -5.31 -23.01 5.37
C ASN A 107 -4.44 -23.69 6.42
N ILE A 108 -3.15 -23.94 6.14
CA ILE A 108 -2.26 -24.65 7.07
C ILE A 108 -1.62 -23.66 8.05
N TYR A 109 -0.89 -22.67 7.55
CA TYR A 109 -0.15 -21.74 8.41
C TYR A 109 -1.11 -20.89 9.27
N GLY A 110 -2.19 -20.36 8.70
CA GLY A 110 -3.23 -19.65 9.45
C GLY A 110 -3.87 -20.49 10.57
N THR A 111 -4.17 -21.77 10.31
CA THR A 111 -4.64 -22.70 11.35
C THR A 111 -3.57 -22.91 12.42
N HIS A 112 -2.30 -23.06 12.02
CA HIS A 112 -1.19 -23.26 12.94
C HIS A 112 -0.99 -22.07 13.89
N VAL A 113 -1.10 -20.84 13.38
CA VAL A 113 -1.03 -19.62 14.19
C VAL A 113 -2.13 -19.60 15.26
N LEU A 114 -3.37 -19.95 14.89
CA LEU A 114 -4.47 -20.07 15.84
C LEU A 114 -4.20 -21.13 16.91
N LEU A 115 -3.70 -22.31 16.52
CA LEU A 115 -3.39 -23.40 17.45
C LEU A 115 -2.27 -23.03 18.43
N GLU A 116 -1.20 -22.38 17.97
CA GLU A 116 -0.14 -21.88 18.85
C GLU A 116 -0.65 -20.80 19.80
N ALA A 117 -1.50 -19.87 19.34
CA ALA A 117 -2.11 -18.87 20.22
C ALA A 117 -3.03 -19.50 21.28
N CYS A 118 -3.79 -20.54 20.92
CA CYS A 118 -4.62 -21.30 21.87
C CYS A 118 -3.76 -21.97 22.95
N LYS A 119 -2.65 -22.60 22.54
CA LYS A 119 -1.69 -23.25 23.44
C LYS A 119 -1.03 -22.26 24.38
N VAL A 120 -0.60 -21.09 23.88
CA VAL A 120 0.05 -20.05 24.69
C VAL A 120 -0.90 -19.46 25.72
N THR A 121 -2.15 -19.19 25.33
CA THR A 121 -3.14 -18.56 26.22
C THR A 121 -3.76 -19.53 27.22
N GLY A 122 -3.93 -20.81 26.86
CA GLY A 122 -4.44 -21.86 27.75
C GLY A 122 -5.90 -21.67 28.23
N GLN A 123 -6.62 -20.67 27.72
CA GLN A 123 -7.98 -20.31 28.15
C GLN A 123 -9.08 -20.92 27.28
N ILE A 124 -8.72 -21.50 26.13
CA ILE A 124 -9.68 -22.07 25.18
C ILE A 124 -10.26 -23.36 25.74
N ARG A 125 -11.60 -23.42 25.78
CA ARG A 125 -12.39 -24.56 26.25
C ARG A 125 -12.99 -25.36 25.10
N ARG A 126 -13.04 -24.77 23.90
CA ARG A 126 -13.51 -25.44 22.68
C ARG A 126 -12.95 -24.79 21.43
N PHE A 127 -12.35 -25.59 20.56
CA PHE A 127 -11.83 -25.18 19.26
C PHE A 127 -12.49 -26.01 18.16
N ILE A 128 -13.40 -25.42 17.39
CA ILE A 128 -14.11 -26.09 16.30
C ILE A 128 -13.40 -25.76 14.98
N HIS A 129 -12.74 -26.75 14.38
CA HIS A 129 -12.10 -26.64 13.08
C HIS A 129 -13.08 -27.05 11.97
N VAL A 130 -13.34 -26.15 11.03
CA VAL A 130 -14.25 -26.42 9.92
C VAL A 130 -13.44 -26.92 8.73
N SER A 131 -13.71 -28.15 8.30
CA SER A 131 -13.12 -28.81 7.15
C SER A 131 -14.18 -29.24 6.13
N THR A 132 -13.83 -30.12 5.19
CA THR A 132 -14.63 -30.49 4.02
C THR A 132 -14.65 -32.00 3.84
N ASP A 133 -15.66 -32.54 3.16
CA ASP A 133 -15.70 -33.93 2.71
C ASP A 133 -14.60 -34.30 1.70
N GLU A 134 -14.13 -33.35 0.87
CA GLU A 134 -13.06 -33.57 -0.12
C GLU A 134 -11.74 -34.10 0.48
N VAL A 135 -11.54 -34.00 1.80
CA VAL A 135 -10.37 -34.58 2.48
C VAL A 135 -10.37 -36.11 2.45
N TYR A 136 -11.53 -36.74 2.28
CA TYR A 136 -11.65 -38.18 2.10
C TYR A 136 -11.26 -38.65 0.69
N GLY A 137 -11.24 -37.74 -0.29
CA GLY A 137 -11.06 -38.08 -1.69
C GLY A 137 -12.32 -38.68 -2.32
N GLU A 138 -12.15 -39.19 -3.54
CA GLU A 138 -13.20 -39.82 -4.32
C GLU A 138 -13.76 -41.07 -3.61
N THR A 139 -15.08 -41.22 -3.66
CA THR A 139 -15.78 -42.43 -3.19
C THR A 139 -16.18 -43.28 -4.38
N ASP A 140 -16.01 -44.60 -4.30
CA ASP A 140 -16.43 -45.54 -5.34
C ASP A 140 -17.91 -45.37 -5.71
N GLU A 141 -18.23 -45.47 -7.00
CA GLU A 141 -19.60 -45.32 -7.50
C GLU A 141 -20.56 -46.36 -6.89
N ASP A 142 -20.07 -47.57 -6.65
CA ASP A 142 -20.85 -48.68 -6.07
C ASP A 142 -20.89 -48.67 -4.53
N ALA A 143 -20.29 -47.66 -3.88
CA ALA A 143 -20.25 -47.59 -2.42
C ALA A 143 -21.67 -47.44 -1.84
N VAL A 144 -22.05 -48.40 -1.00
CA VAL A 144 -23.35 -48.43 -0.29
C VAL A 144 -23.29 -47.65 1.02
N VAL A 145 -22.09 -47.51 1.61
CA VAL A 145 -21.85 -46.80 2.87
C VAL A 145 -20.93 -45.63 2.59
N GLY A 146 -21.32 -44.44 3.05
CA GLY A 146 -20.52 -43.23 2.92
C GLY A 146 -19.31 -43.24 3.85
N ASN A 147 -18.36 -42.35 3.59
CA ASN A 147 -17.20 -42.16 4.43
C ASN A 147 -17.62 -41.66 5.82
N HIS A 148 -17.33 -42.48 6.85
CA HIS A 148 -17.53 -42.12 8.25
C HIS A 148 -16.32 -41.35 8.81
N GLU A 149 -16.40 -40.84 10.02
CA GLU A 149 -15.36 -39.96 10.58
C GLU A 149 -13.97 -40.62 10.75
N ALA A 150 -13.93 -41.94 10.90
CA ALA A 150 -12.70 -42.73 10.99
C ALA A 150 -12.11 -43.15 9.62
N SER A 151 -12.73 -42.78 8.50
CA SER A 151 -12.21 -43.08 7.16
C SER A 151 -10.87 -42.37 6.93
N GLN A 152 -10.03 -42.97 6.09
CA GLN A 152 -8.74 -42.41 5.72
C GLN A 152 -8.90 -41.10 4.94
N LEU A 153 -7.97 -40.16 5.15
CA LEU A 153 -7.90 -38.94 4.36
C LEU A 153 -7.05 -39.19 3.11
N LEU A 154 -7.66 -39.04 1.94
CA LEU A 154 -7.04 -39.26 0.62
C LEU A 154 -7.30 -38.06 -0.31
N PRO A 155 -6.85 -36.84 0.06
CA PRO A 155 -7.13 -35.65 -0.73
C PRO A 155 -6.52 -35.71 -2.13
N THR A 156 -7.30 -35.39 -3.15
CA THR A 156 -6.94 -35.50 -4.58
C THR A 156 -6.55 -34.17 -5.24
N ASN A 157 -6.73 -33.03 -4.55
CA ASN A 157 -6.45 -31.70 -5.09
C ASN A 157 -5.72 -30.79 -4.07
N PRO A 158 -5.04 -29.70 -4.50
CA PRO A 158 -4.27 -28.86 -3.58
C PRO A 158 -5.11 -28.21 -2.47
N TYR A 159 -6.37 -27.86 -2.75
CA TYR A 159 -7.28 -27.34 -1.72
C TYR A 159 -7.55 -28.40 -0.64
N SER A 160 -8.03 -29.58 -1.03
CA SER A 160 -8.35 -30.65 -0.08
C SER A 160 -7.11 -31.13 0.68
N ALA A 161 -5.94 -31.14 0.03
CA ALA A 161 -4.66 -31.47 0.65
C ALA A 161 -4.29 -30.47 1.76
N THR A 162 -4.50 -29.17 1.54
CA THR A 162 -4.23 -28.15 2.56
C THR A 162 -5.23 -28.19 3.72
N LYS A 163 -6.50 -28.56 3.46
CA LYS A 163 -7.49 -28.80 4.51
C LYS A 163 -7.15 -30.03 5.35
N ALA A 164 -6.78 -31.14 4.72
CA ALA A 164 -6.30 -32.33 5.42
C ALA A 164 -5.01 -32.04 6.22
N GLY A 165 -4.08 -31.27 5.68
CA GLY A 165 -2.87 -30.82 6.38
C GLY A 165 -3.18 -30.00 7.64
N ALA A 166 -4.16 -29.09 7.56
CA ALA A 166 -4.64 -28.33 8.71
C ALA A 166 -5.29 -29.25 9.77
N GLU A 167 -6.07 -30.25 9.35
CA GLU A 167 -6.64 -31.24 10.27
C GLU A 167 -5.57 -32.05 11.03
N MET A 168 -4.48 -32.42 10.34
CA MET A 168 -3.37 -33.13 10.99
C MET A 168 -2.74 -32.28 12.11
N LEU A 169 -2.59 -30.97 11.90
CA LEU A 169 -2.12 -30.06 12.95
C LEU A 169 -3.13 -29.98 14.11
N VAL A 170 -4.43 -29.80 13.82
CA VAL A 170 -5.47 -29.72 14.86
C VAL A 170 -5.47 -31.00 15.72
N MET A 171 -5.41 -32.17 15.07
CA MET A 171 -5.33 -33.46 15.74
C MET A 171 -4.06 -33.57 16.61
N ALA A 172 -2.89 -33.22 16.05
CA ALA A 172 -1.63 -33.27 16.78
C ALA A 172 -1.67 -32.36 18.01
N TYR A 173 -2.22 -31.15 17.89
CA TYR A 173 -2.30 -30.22 19.02
C TYR A 173 -3.30 -30.66 20.09
N GLY A 174 -4.42 -31.27 19.69
CA GLY A 174 -5.33 -31.91 20.64
C GLY A 174 -4.64 -33.01 21.45
N ARG A 175 -3.85 -33.87 20.79
CA ARG A 175 -3.14 -34.98 21.45
C ARG A 175 -1.94 -34.54 22.28
N SER A 176 -1.09 -33.66 21.74
CA SER A 176 0.18 -33.27 22.34
C SER A 176 0.05 -32.19 23.41
N TYR A 177 -0.95 -31.31 23.31
CA TYR A 177 -1.11 -30.18 24.21
C TYR A 177 -2.47 -30.15 24.93
N GLY A 178 -3.31 -31.17 24.72
CA GLY A 178 -4.63 -31.25 25.36
C GLY A 178 -5.62 -30.17 24.91
N LEU A 179 -5.41 -29.55 23.74
CA LEU A 179 -6.35 -28.55 23.23
C LEU A 179 -7.73 -29.18 22.99
N PRO A 180 -8.83 -28.51 23.40
CA PRO A 180 -10.16 -29.08 23.32
C PRO A 180 -10.77 -28.93 21.91
N VAL A 181 -10.20 -29.67 20.96
CA VAL A 181 -10.51 -29.58 19.53
C VAL A 181 -11.71 -30.43 19.13
N ILE A 182 -12.50 -29.95 18.18
CA ILE A 182 -13.56 -30.67 17.48
C ILE A 182 -13.37 -30.37 15.99
N THR A 183 -13.44 -31.36 15.13
CA THR A 183 -13.36 -31.15 13.67
C THR A 183 -14.71 -31.42 13.03
N THR A 184 -15.11 -30.61 12.05
CA THR A 184 -16.31 -30.87 11.26
C THR A 184 -15.95 -31.05 9.79
N ARG A 185 -16.58 -32.00 9.08
CA ARG A 185 -16.39 -32.18 7.63
C ARG A 185 -17.75 -32.10 6.96
N GLY A 186 -17.96 -31.09 6.11
CA GLY A 186 -19.27 -30.83 5.49
C GLY A 186 -19.31 -31.17 4.01
N ASN A 187 -20.49 -31.55 3.51
CA ASN A 187 -20.79 -31.60 2.07
C ASN A 187 -20.89 -30.19 1.44
N ASN A 188 -21.17 -30.12 0.14
CA ASN A 188 -21.41 -28.86 -0.56
C ASN A 188 -22.59 -28.09 0.06
N VAL A 189 -22.32 -26.87 0.50
CA VAL A 189 -23.35 -25.97 1.05
C VAL A 189 -23.84 -25.02 -0.03
N TYR A 190 -25.14 -24.70 -0.02
CA TYR A 190 -25.74 -23.71 -0.92
C TYR A 190 -26.76 -22.84 -0.21
N GLY A 191 -26.98 -21.62 -0.72
CA GLY A 191 -27.91 -20.67 -0.12
C GLY A 191 -27.60 -19.20 -0.40
N PRO A 192 -28.36 -18.29 0.23
CA PRO A 192 -28.05 -16.86 0.30
C PRO A 192 -26.59 -16.56 0.64
N ASN A 193 -26.04 -15.42 0.20
CA ASN A 193 -24.67 -15.00 0.52
C ASN A 193 -23.55 -15.94 0.04
N GLN A 194 -23.80 -16.88 -0.88
CA GLN A 194 -22.73 -17.65 -1.52
C GLN A 194 -22.07 -16.82 -2.64
N PHE A 195 -20.75 -16.92 -2.80
CA PHE A 195 -20.06 -16.15 -3.84
C PHE A 195 -20.34 -16.74 -5.25
N PRO A 196 -20.60 -15.92 -6.29
CA PRO A 196 -21.09 -16.39 -7.60
C PRO A 196 -20.18 -17.26 -8.48
N GLU A 197 -19.00 -17.64 -7.99
CA GLU A 197 -18.13 -18.62 -8.65
C GLU A 197 -18.60 -20.06 -8.44
N LYS A 198 -19.33 -20.30 -7.35
CA LYS A 198 -19.83 -21.63 -6.98
C LYS A 198 -21.02 -22.01 -7.87
N LEU A 199 -21.20 -23.31 -8.08
CA LEU A 199 -22.09 -23.89 -9.09
C LEU A 199 -23.50 -23.29 -9.11
N ILE A 200 -24.22 -23.37 -7.99
CA ILE A 200 -25.63 -22.95 -7.88
C ILE A 200 -25.77 -21.43 -8.11
N PRO A 201 -25.04 -20.56 -7.38
CA PRO A 201 -25.04 -19.12 -7.66
C PRO A 201 -24.70 -18.74 -9.09
N LYS A 202 -23.69 -19.40 -9.69
CA LYS A 202 -23.27 -19.16 -11.08
C LYS A 202 -24.42 -19.44 -12.05
N PHE A 203 -25.06 -20.59 -11.90
CA PHE A 203 -26.19 -20.99 -12.74
C PHE A 203 -27.38 -20.07 -12.56
N ILE A 204 -27.71 -19.67 -11.33
CA ILE A 204 -28.79 -18.72 -11.06
C ILE A 204 -28.52 -17.39 -11.77
N LEU A 205 -27.32 -16.80 -11.61
CA LEU A 205 -27.01 -15.51 -12.24
C LEU A 205 -26.90 -15.59 -13.76
N LEU A 206 -26.45 -16.70 -14.33
CA LEU A 206 -26.45 -16.92 -15.79
C LEU A 206 -27.87 -17.09 -16.33
N ALA A 207 -28.72 -17.87 -15.65
CA ALA A 207 -30.12 -18.05 -16.00
C ALA A 207 -30.90 -16.72 -15.92
N MET A 208 -30.68 -15.91 -14.87
CA MET A 208 -31.23 -14.55 -14.75
C MET A 208 -30.84 -13.63 -15.92
N ARG A 209 -29.71 -13.91 -16.58
CA ARG A 209 -29.20 -13.15 -17.74
C ARG A 209 -29.55 -13.79 -19.07
N GLY A 210 -30.33 -14.88 -19.08
CA GLY A 210 -30.65 -15.66 -20.28
C GLY A 210 -29.41 -16.25 -20.97
N LYS A 211 -28.34 -16.51 -20.21
CA LYS A 211 -27.08 -17.09 -20.71
C LYS A 211 -27.05 -18.61 -20.49
N THR A 212 -26.14 -19.28 -21.20
CA THR A 212 -25.92 -20.71 -21.02
C THR A 212 -25.28 -21.03 -19.67
N LEU A 213 -25.57 -22.22 -19.14
CA LEU A 213 -25.10 -22.77 -17.88
C LEU A 213 -23.93 -23.73 -18.18
N PRO A 214 -22.67 -23.35 -17.86
CA PRO A 214 -21.51 -24.17 -18.18
C PRO A 214 -21.37 -25.35 -17.20
N ILE A 215 -21.34 -26.56 -17.73
CA ILE A 215 -21.09 -27.80 -16.97
C ILE A 215 -19.71 -28.35 -17.33
N HIS A 216 -18.86 -28.58 -16.33
CA HIS A 216 -17.56 -29.20 -16.55
C HIS A 216 -17.70 -30.70 -16.85
N GLY A 217 -16.99 -31.17 -17.89
CA GLY A 217 -17.08 -32.55 -18.32
C GLY A 217 -18.48 -32.86 -18.88
N ASP A 218 -19.05 -33.99 -18.48
CA ASP A 218 -20.39 -34.44 -18.88
C ASP A 218 -21.47 -34.15 -17.82
N GLY A 219 -21.09 -33.55 -16.68
CA GLY A 219 -22.00 -33.26 -15.57
C GLY A 219 -22.49 -34.47 -14.79
N SER A 220 -21.88 -35.65 -14.99
CA SER A 220 -22.21 -36.88 -14.28
C SER A 220 -21.76 -36.87 -12.82
N ASN A 221 -20.82 -35.99 -12.45
CA ASN A 221 -20.32 -35.84 -11.09
C ASN A 221 -21.47 -35.72 -10.07
N VAL A 222 -21.41 -36.56 -9.04
CA VAL A 222 -22.40 -36.70 -7.98
C VAL A 222 -21.92 -35.97 -6.74
N ARG A 223 -22.79 -35.13 -6.16
CA ARG A 223 -22.52 -34.38 -4.92
C ARG A 223 -23.76 -34.36 -4.03
N SER A 224 -23.53 -34.23 -2.73
CA SER A 224 -24.59 -33.92 -1.76
C SER A 224 -24.66 -32.42 -1.50
N TYR A 225 -25.87 -31.85 -1.50
CA TYR A 225 -26.09 -30.42 -1.31
C TYR A 225 -26.91 -30.14 -0.06
N LEU A 226 -26.37 -29.33 0.85
CA LEU A 226 -27.03 -28.94 2.10
C LEU A 226 -27.36 -27.45 2.11
N TYR A 227 -28.56 -27.12 2.59
CA TYR A 227 -28.98 -25.72 2.72
C TYR A 227 -28.24 -25.03 3.87
N CYS A 228 -27.80 -23.78 3.66
CA CYS A 228 -26.91 -23.07 4.57
C CYS A 228 -27.44 -22.86 5.99
N GLU A 229 -28.75 -22.68 6.17
CA GLU A 229 -29.35 -22.53 7.51
C GLU A 229 -29.36 -23.84 8.30
N ASP A 230 -29.56 -24.98 7.62
CA ASP A 230 -29.49 -26.30 8.25
C ASP A 230 -28.05 -26.60 8.69
N VAL A 231 -27.07 -26.20 7.87
CA VAL A 231 -25.65 -26.28 8.23
C VAL A 231 -25.32 -25.34 9.39
N ALA A 232 -25.89 -24.13 9.43
CA ALA A 232 -25.69 -23.23 10.57
C ALA A 232 -26.27 -23.81 11.87
N GLU A 233 -27.40 -24.52 11.79
CA GLU A 233 -27.95 -25.29 12.91
C GLU A 233 -27.03 -26.46 13.31
N ALA A 234 -26.41 -27.16 12.36
CA ALA A 234 -25.44 -28.23 12.65
C ALA A 234 -24.29 -27.71 13.52
N PHE A 235 -23.73 -26.56 13.15
CA PHE A 235 -22.67 -25.90 13.92
C PHE A 235 -23.13 -25.46 15.31
N GLU A 236 -24.37 -25.00 15.47
CA GLU A 236 -24.96 -24.70 16.78
C GLU A 236 -25.08 -25.97 17.64
N VAL A 237 -25.54 -27.09 17.06
CA VAL A 237 -25.66 -28.38 17.78
C VAL A 237 -24.27 -28.88 18.21
N ILE A 238 -23.29 -28.87 17.30
CA ILE A 238 -21.91 -29.28 17.59
C ILE A 238 -21.27 -28.36 18.62
N LEU A 239 -21.51 -27.05 18.55
CA LEU A 239 -21.02 -26.06 19.52
C LEU A 239 -21.48 -26.37 20.95
N HIS A 240 -22.70 -26.89 21.17
CA HIS A 240 -23.21 -27.13 22.52
C HIS A 240 -23.04 -28.59 22.96
N LYS A 241 -23.23 -29.55 22.05
CA LYS A 241 -23.31 -30.98 22.38
C LYS A 241 -22.11 -31.78 21.91
N GLY A 242 -21.30 -31.24 20.99
CA GLY A 242 -20.14 -31.93 20.44
C GLY A 242 -19.13 -32.32 21.52
N GLU A 243 -18.58 -33.52 21.38
CA GLU A 243 -17.56 -34.08 22.26
C GLU A 243 -16.17 -33.64 21.79
N VAL A 244 -15.34 -33.23 22.75
CA VAL A 244 -13.94 -32.85 22.48
C VAL A 244 -13.14 -34.06 22.02
N GLY A 245 -12.27 -33.87 21.04
CA GLY A 245 -11.45 -34.90 20.41
C GLY A 245 -12.16 -35.62 19.26
N HIS A 246 -13.44 -35.31 19.00
CA HIS A 246 -14.24 -35.99 17.99
C HIS A 246 -14.31 -35.19 16.69
N VAL A 247 -14.47 -35.93 15.61
CA VAL A 247 -14.87 -35.40 14.30
C VAL A 247 -16.38 -35.61 14.13
N TYR A 248 -17.05 -34.72 13.41
CA TYR A 248 -18.46 -34.84 13.00
C TYR A 248 -18.64 -34.53 11.52
N ASN A 249 -19.22 -35.47 10.78
CA ASN A 249 -19.65 -35.23 9.41
C ASN A 249 -20.99 -34.45 9.39
N ILE A 250 -21.07 -33.43 8.54
CA ILE A 250 -22.28 -32.64 8.28
C ILE A 250 -22.70 -32.93 6.84
N GLY A 251 -23.55 -33.93 6.65
CA GLY A 251 -23.87 -34.46 5.32
C GLY A 251 -25.35 -34.74 5.10
N THR A 252 -25.65 -35.23 3.90
CA THR A 252 -26.95 -35.82 3.56
C THR A 252 -26.75 -37.02 2.62
N LYS A 253 -27.64 -38.00 2.73
CA LYS A 253 -27.69 -39.16 1.82
C LYS A 253 -28.37 -38.84 0.48
N LYS A 254 -28.89 -37.62 0.32
CA LYS A 254 -29.57 -37.15 -0.90
C LYS A 254 -28.56 -36.60 -1.90
N GLU A 255 -28.05 -37.49 -2.73
CA GLU A 255 -27.09 -37.16 -3.79
C GLU A 255 -27.78 -36.59 -5.04
N ARG A 256 -27.10 -35.68 -5.75
CA ARG A 256 -27.56 -35.12 -7.03
C ARG A 256 -26.39 -34.97 -7.99
N ARG A 257 -26.64 -35.23 -9.28
CA ARG A 257 -25.66 -34.94 -10.32
C ARG A 257 -25.65 -33.45 -10.63
N VAL A 258 -24.50 -32.94 -11.05
CA VAL A 258 -24.36 -31.54 -11.48
C VAL A 258 -25.35 -31.19 -12.60
N ILE A 259 -25.60 -32.10 -13.53
CA ILE A 259 -26.58 -31.89 -14.61
C ILE A 259 -28.02 -31.77 -14.10
N ASP A 260 -28.40 -32.50 -13.04
CA ASP A 260 -29.74 -32.44 -12.48
C ASP A 260 -29.97 -31.08 -11.79
N VAL A 261 -28.92 -30.54 -11.13
CA VAL A 261 -28.95 -29.18 -10.57
C VAL A 261 -29.17 -28.12 -11.66
N ALA A 262 -28.48 -28.22 -12.79
CA ALA A 262 -28.66 -27.30 -13.91
C ALA A 262 -30.08 -27.38 -14.49
N LYS A 263 -30.63 -28.59 -14.66
CA LYS A 263 -32.00 -28.83 -15.12
C LYS A 263 -33.05 -28.25 -14.17
N ASP A 264 -32.86 -28.43 -12.86
CA ASP A 264 -33.75 -27.87 -11.84
C ASP A 264 -33.77 -26.33 -11.89
N ILE A 265 -32.61 -25.70 -12.09
CA ILE A 265 -32.52 -24.24 -12.26
C ILE A 265 -33.18 -23.79 -13.57
N CYS A 266 -32.88 -24.45 -14.71
CA CYS A 266 -33.53 -24.14 -16.00
C CYS A 266 -35.06 -24.20 -15.88
N LYS A 267 -35.60 -25.23 -15.21
CA LYS A 267 -37.04 -25.38 -14.97
C LYS A 267 -37.62 -24.20 -14.20
N LEU A 268 -36.94 -23.71 -13.16
CA LEU A 268 -37.40 -22.58 -12.35
C LEU A 268 -37.34 -21.23 -13.08
N PHE A 269 -36.45 -21.11 -14.08
CA PHE A 269 -36.35 -19.93 -14.96
C PHE A 269 -37.14 -20.07 -16.26
N ASN A 270 -37.92 -21.14 -16.45
CA ASN A 270 -38.62 -21.46 -17.70
C ASN A 270 -37.69 -21.49 -18.94
N MET A 271 -36.46 -21.97 -18.76
CA MET A 271 -35.47 -22.14 -19.81
C MET A 271 -35.45 -23.58 -20.33
N ASP A 272 -35.23 -23.76 -21.62
CA ASP A 272 -35.06 -25.07 -22.27
C ASP A 272 -33.69 -25.64 -21.90
N PRO A 273 -33.60 -26.74 -21.12
CA PRO A 273 -32.32 -27.30 -20.68
C PRO A 273 -31.41 -27.70 -21.85
N ASP A 274 -31.97 -28.19 -22.96
CA ASP A 274 -31.20 -28.71 -24.10
C ASP A 274 -30.46 -27.61 -24.86
N LYS A 275 -30.95 -26.36 -24.77
CA LYS A 275 -30.32 -25.17 -25.36
C LYS A 275 -29.51 -24.37 -24.36
N SER A 276 -29.86 -24.47 -23.08
CA SER A 276 -29.30 -23.62 -22.04
C SER A 276 -28.09 -24.25 -21.36
N ILE A 277 -27.98 -25.57 -21.35
CA ILE A 277 -26.83 -26.26 -20.77
C ILE A 277 -25.72 -26.37 -21.81
N GLN A 278 -24.50 -25.99 -21.44
CA GLN A 278 -23.32 -26.08 -22.28
C GLN A 278 -22.22 -26.86 -21.58
N PHE A 279 -21.76 -27.96 -22.18
CA PHE A 279 -20.61 -28.69 -21.67
C PHE A 279 -19.32 -27.95 -22.01
N VAL A 280 -18.43 -27.86 -21.04
CA VAL A 280 -17.12 -27.22 -21.13
C VAL A 280 -16.04 -28.20 -20.70
N GLU A 281 -14.78 -27.82 -20.90
CA GLU A 281 -13.63 -28.62 -20.47
C GLU A 281 -13.75 -29.05 -19.00
N ASN A 282 -13.39 -30.30 -18.72
CA ASN A 282 -13.42 -30.81 -17.36
C ASN A 282 -12.28 -30.20 -16.53
N ARG A 283 -12.43 -30.21 -15.22
CA ARG A 283 -11.35 -29.80 -14.32
C ARG A 283 -10.32 -30.93 -14.19
N PRO A 284 -9.03 -30.61 -14.03
CA PRO A 284 -8.04 -31.60 -13.63
C PRO A 284 -8.45 -32.24 -12.29
N PHE A 285 -8.46 -33.58 -12.23
CA PHE A 285 -8.76 -34.33 -11.00
C PHE A 285 -10.10 -33.96 -10.34
N ASN A 286 -11.17 -33.93 -11.15
CA ASN A 286 -12.53 -33.72 -10.68
C ASN A 286 -13.15 -35.04 -10.20
N ASP A 287 -13.07 -35.33 -8.90
CA ASP A 287 -13.60 -36.56 -8.30
C ASP A 287 -15.07 -36.80 -8.72
N GLN A 288 -15.44 -38.04 -9.06
CA GLN A 288 -16.79 -38.33 -9.54
C GLN A 288 -17.83 -38.21 -8.44
N ARG A 289 -17.54 -38.73 -7.24
CA ARG A 289 -18.52 -38.81 -6.16
C ARG A 289 -17.90 -38.53 -4.80
N TYR A 290 -18.62 -37.77 -3.97
CA TYR A 290 -18.36 -37.65 -2.54
C TYR A 290 -19.59 -38.12 -1.77
N PHE A 291 -19.42 -39.17 -0.98
CA PHE A 291 -20.50 -39.74 -0.18
C PHE A 291 -20.09 -39.82 1.29
N LEU A 292 -20.81 -39.12 2.16
CA LEU A 292 -20.55 -39.06 3.60
C LEU A 292 -21.56 -39.90 4.39
N ASP A 293 -21.12 -40.46 5.51
CA ASP A 293 -22.00 -40.93 6.58
C ASP A 293 -22.13 -39.84 7.66
N ASP A 294 -23.36 -39.41 7.94
CA ASP A 294 -23.73 -38.35 8.88
C ASP A 294 -24.37 -38.88 10.19
N GLN A 295 -24.41 -40.21 10.38
CA GLN A 295 -25.12 -40.85 11.50
C GLN A 295 -24.67 -40.36 12.87
N LYS A 296 -23.38 -40.02 13.03
CA LYS A 296 -22.82 -39.54 14.31
C LYS A 296 -23.41 -38.19 14.72
N LEU A 297 -23.57 -37.27 13.78
CA LEU A 297 -24.20 -35.97 14.01
C LEU A 297 -25.71 -36.12 14.18
N HIS A 298 -26.33 -37.04 13.45
CA HIS A 298 -27.74 -37.39 13.64
C HIS A 298 -28.03 -37.84 15.08
N ASN A 299 -27.17 -38.69 15.64
CA ASN A 299 -27.25 -39.15 17.02
C ASN A 299 -27.05 -38.03 18.06
N LEU A 300 -26.44 -36.90 17.66
CA LEU A 300 -26.30 -35.68 18.48
C LEU A 300 -27.58 -34.83 18.50
N GLY A 301 -28.55 -35.17 17.66
CA GLY A 301 -29.87 -34.55 17.56
C GLY A 301 -29.99 -33.49 16.46
N TRP A 302 -29.14 -33.52 15.45
CA TRP A 302 -29.29 -32.70 14.24
C TRP A 302 -29.85 -33.53 13.08
N SER A 303 -30.67 -32.92 12.22
CA SER A 303 -31.11 -33.54 10.97
C SER A 303 -31.40 -32.44 9.95
N GLU A 304 -31.21 -32.75 8.67
CA GLU A 304 -31.59 -31.87 7.55
C GLU A 304 -33.10 -31.58 7.61
N ARG A 305 -33.48 -30.29 7.56
CA ARG A 305 -34.87 -29.83 7.66
C ARG A 305 -35.41 -29.32 6.33
N THR A 306 -34.55 -28.69 5.54
CA THR A 306 -34.91 -28.02 4.30
C THR A 306 -34.79 -28.99 3.14
N VAL A 307 -35.90 -29.29 2.47
CA VAL A 307 -35.87 -30.09 1.24
C VAL A 307 -35.26 -29.29 0.08
N TRP A 308 -34.66 -29.99 -0.88
CA TRP A 308 -33.95 -29.38 -2.02
C TRP A 308 -34.78 -28.33 -2.76
N GLU A 309 -36.03 -28.65 -3.09
CA GLU A 309 -36.89 -27.78 -3.89
C GLU A 309 -37.17 -26.45 -3.15
N GLU A 310 -37.36 -26.51 -1.84
CA GLU A 310 -37.57 -25.33 -0.99
C GLU A 310 -36.28 -24.52 -0.85
N GLY A 311 -35.15 -25.17 -0.55
CA GLY A 311 -33.87 -24.52 -0.39
C GLY A 311 -33.41 -23.84 -1.69
N LEU A 312 -33.59 -24.50 -2.84
CA LEU A 312 -33.24 -23.93 -4.15
C LEU A 312 -34.11 -22.72 -4.46
N LYS A 313 -35.42 -22.79 -4.19
CA LYS A 313 -36.34 -21.66 -4.34
C LYS A 313 -35.93 -20.46 -3.49
N LYS A 314 -35.66 -20.65 -2.19
CA LYS A 314 -35.16 -19.59 -1.29
C LYS A 314 -33.85 -18.98 -1.78
N THR A 315 -32.97 -19.81 -2.33
CA THR A 315 -31.69 -19.36 -2.89
C THR A 315 -31.91 -18.46 -4.10
N ILE A 316 -32.74 -18.88 -5.05
CA ILE A 316 -33.08 -18.11 -6.25
C ILE A 316 -33.77 -16.79 -5.89
N GLU A 317 -34.74 -16.82 -4.98
CA GLU A 317 -35.43 -15.62 -4.49
C GLU A 317 -34.45 -14.60 -3.90
N TRP A 318 -33.44 -15.07 -3.16
CA TRP A 318 -32.42 -14.21 -2.60
C TRP A 318 -31.55 -13.56 -3.67
N TYR A 319 -31.04 -14.32 -4.65
CA TYR A 319 -30.22 -13.73 -5.74
C TYR A 319 -31.03 -12.78 -6.63
N THR A 320 -32.31 -13.09 -6.86
CA THR A 320 -33.23 -12.25 -7.63
C THR A 320 -33.50 -10.93 -6.90
N SER A 321 -33.59 -10.96 -5.58
CA SER A 321 -33.81 -9.78 -4.74
C SER A 321 -32.52 -8.99 -4.46
N ASN A 322 -31.34 -9.58 -4.70
CA ASN A 322 -30.03 -9.00 -4.37
C ASN A 322 -29.03 -9.09 -5.55
N PRO A 323 -29.38 -8.62 -6.76
CA PRO A 323 -28.55 -8.82 -7.96
C PRO A 323 -27.16 -8.16 -7.86
N ASP A 324 -27.04 -7.05 -7.14
CA ASP A 324 -25.81 -6.27 -6.99
C ASP A 324 -25.08 -6.53 -5.67
N TRP A 325 -25.38 -7.63 -4.97
CA TRP A 325 -24.82 -7.90 -3.64
C TRP A 325 -23.29 -7.89 -3.64
N TRP A 326 -22.71 -8.55 -4.65
CA TRP A 326 -21.29 -8.81 -4.84
C TRP A 326 -20.59 -7.80 -5.77
N GLY A 327 -21.30 -6.81 -6.30
CA GLY A 327 -20.76 -5.89 -7.31
C GLY A 327 -20.60 -6.56 -8.67
N ASP A 328 -19.53 -6.23 -9.40
CA ASP A 328 -19.22 -6.94 -10.64
C ASP A 328 -18.82 -8.39 -10.32
N VAL A 329 -19.34 -9.32 -11.11
CA VAL A 329 -19.12 -10.77 -10.99
C VAL A 329 -18.87 -11.40 -12.36
N SER A 330 -18.59 -10.60 -13.38
CA SER A 330 -18.38 -11.02 -14.76
C SER A 330 -17.37 -12.17 -14.87
N GLY A 331 -16.20 -12.03 -14.25
CA GLY A 331 -15.19 -13.10 -14.23
C GLY A 331 -15.59 -14.33 -13.41
N ALA A 332 -16.43 -14.17 -12.39
CA ALA A 332 -16.92 -15.29 -11.57
C ALA A 332 -17.83 -16.23 -12.35
N LEU A 333 -18.52 -15.69 -13.34
CA LEU A 333 -19.44 -16.44 -14.19
C LEU A 333 -18.75 -17.10 -15.38
N LEU A 334 -17.43 -16.94 -15.54
CA LEU A 334 -16.68 -17.73 -16.52
C LEU A 334 -16.73 -19.21 -16.14
N PRO A 335 -16.70 -20.13 -17.13
CA PRO A 335 -16.67 -21.57 -16.86
C PRO A 335 -15.52 -21.95 -15.92
N HIS A 336 -14.30 -21.51 -16.25
CA HIS A 336 -13.10 -21.66 -15.41
C HIS A 336 -12.64 -20.27 -14.91
N PRO A 337 -13.17 -19.79 -13.77
CA PRO A 337 -12.74 -18.52 -13.22
C PRO A 337 -11.27 -18.62 -12.82
N ARG A 338 -10.45 -17.69 -13.32
CA ARG A 338 -9.09 -17.49 -12.82
C ARG A 338 -9.14 -16.39 -11.76
N MET A 339 -8.40 -16.56 -10.68
CA MET A 339 -8.27 -15.56 -9.60
C MET A 339 -7.86 -14.16 -10.12
N LEU A 340 -7.24 -14.08 -11.31
CA LEU A 340 -6.91 -12.84 -12.03
C LEU A 340 -8.09 -12.17 -12.76
N MET A 341 -9.32 -12.68 -12.69
CA MET A 341 -10.48 -12.13 -13.43
C MET A 341 -11.66 -11.77 -12.51
N MET A 342 -11.53 -11.98 -11.21
CA MET A 342 -12.59 -11.69 -10.24
C MET A 342 -12.51 -10.23 -9.80
N PRO A 343 -13.62 -9.53 -9.58
CA PRO A 343 -13.55 -8.19 -8.99
C PRO A 343 -13.06 -8.29 -7.54
N GLY A 344 -11.82 -7.84 -7.32
CA GLY A 344 -11.03 -8.08 -6.09
C GLY A 344 -9.83 -9.04 -6.29
N GLY A 345 -9.80 -9.74 -7.42
CA GLY A 345 -8.72 -10.53 -7.96
C GLY A 345 -8.11 -9.87 -9.20
N LEU A 346 -7.09 -9.07 -8.97
CA LEU A 346 -6.03 -8.61 -9.89
C LEU A 346 -6.26 -8.90 -11.40
N GLU A 347 -7.05 -8.07 -12.08
CA GLU A 347 -7.30 -8.15 -13.53
C GLU A 347 -6.00 -8.11 -14.36
N ARG A 348 -5.64 -9.24 -14.99
CA ARG A 348 -4.71 -9.32 -16.13
C ARG A 348 -5.54 -9.45 -17.41
N ASN A 349 -5.63 -8.40 -18.21
CA ASN A 349 -6.17 -8.51 -19.57
C ASN A 349 -5.10 -9.14 -20.48
N PHE A 350 -5.40 -10.34 -21.00
CA PHE A 350 -4.70 -10.95 -22.12
C PHE A 350 -5.45 -10.59 -23.40
N ASP A 351 -4.89 -9.67 -24.20
CA ASP A 351 -5.32 -9.48 -25.58
C ASP A 351 -4.52 -10.45 -26.46
N GLY A 352 -5.19 -11.48 -26.95
CA GLY A 352 -4.62 -12.45 -27.88
C GLY A 352 -5.72 -13.31 -28.50
N ALA A 353 -6.32 -12.83 -29.59
CA ALA A 353 -7.21 -13.63 -30.40
C ALA A 353 -6.37 -14.67 -31.19
N GLU A 354 -6.46 -15.94 -30.81
CA GLU A 354 -5.92 -17.04 -31.61
C GLU A 354 -6.80 -17.26 -32.85
N LYS A 355 -6.23 -17.04 -34.04
CA LYS A 355 -6.72 -17.64 -35.28
C LYS A 355 -5.92 -18.92 -35.54
N TYR A 356 -6.64 -20.02 -35.59
CA TYR A 356 -6.18 -21.28 -36.17
C TYR A 356 -5.83 -21.10 -37.64
N GLU A 357 -4.60 -21.45 -38.04
CA GLU A 357 -4.35 -22.05 -39.35
C GLU A 357 -3.06 -22.87 -39.35
N SER A 358 -3.16 -24.03 -39.96
CA SER A 358 -2.18 -25.11 -40.06
C SER A 358 -1.13 -24.88 -41.15
N GLY A 359 0.13 -25.24 -40.91
CA GLY A 359 1.12 -25.40 -41.98
C GLY A 359 2.55 -25.64 -41.47
N LYS A 360 3.18 -26.71 -41.95
CA LYS A 360 4.55 -27.18 -41.61
C LYS A 360 5.67 -26.35 -42.27
N SER A 361 6.88 -26.52 -41.70
CA SER A 361 8.22 -26.65 -42.30
C SER A 361 9.25 -25.51 -42.17
N GLU A 362 10.34 -25.84 -41.47
CA GLU A 362 11.79 -25.69 -41.75
C GLU A 362 12.50 -24.33 -41.93
N PHE A 363 13.56 -24.19 -41.11
CA PHE A 363 14.93 -23.69 -41.30
C PHE A 363 15.28 -22.32 -41.94
N ASP A 364 16.28 -21.72 -41.26
CA ASP A 364 17.36 -20.83 -41.72
C ASP A 364 17.19 -19.29 -41.86
N GLY A 365 18.19 -18.60 -41.29
CA GLY A 365 19.03 -17.70 -42.07
C GLY A 365 18.74 -16.19 -42.03
N LYS A 366 19.64 -15.45 -41.36
CA LYS A 366 19.90 -13.98 -41.42
C LYS A 366 19.45 -13.23 -42.69
N SER A 367 18.93 -12.00 -42.53
CA SER A 367 19.51 -10.77 -43.11
C SER A 367 18.67 -9.50 -42.82
N ASN A 368 19.38 -8.38 -42.68
CA ASN A 368 18.89 -6.99 -42.55
C ASN A 368 18.44 -6.43 -43.91
N GLN A 369 17.38 -5.59 -43.93
CA GLN A 369 17.21 -4.28 -44.63
C GLN A 369 15.73 -3.94 -44.96
N PRO A 370 15.32 -2.66 -45.17
CA PRO A 370 14.44 -1.94 -44.26
C PRO A 370 13.02 -1.69 -44.80
N ALA A 371 12.03 -1.68 -43.91
CA ALA A 371 10.63 -1.41 -44.27
C ALA A 371 10.22 0.05 -43.97
N LYS A 372 10.04 0.78 -45.08
CA LYS A 372 9.10 1.86 -45.40
C LYS A 372 8.31 2.56 -44.26
N ASN A 373 8.39 3.89 -44.31
CA ASN A 373 7.56 4.89 -43.63
C ASN A 373 6.07 4.50 -43.52
N THR A 374 5.60 4.42 -42.27
CA THR A 374 4.19 4.38 -41.87
C THR A 374 3.93 5.61 -40.97
N PRO A 375 2.73 6.23 -40.98
CA PRO A 375 2.50 7.50 -40.29
C PRO A 375 2.74 7.38 -38.78
N SER A 376 3.33 8.42 -38.20
CA SER A 376 3.68 8.51 -36.78
C SER A 376 2.50 8.17 -35.86
N GLN A 377 2.53 6.99 -35.25
CA GLN A 377 1.81 6.75 -34.00
C GLN A 377 2.37 7.73 -32.97
N GLU A 378 1.52 8.63 -32.46
CA GLU A 378 1.87 9.50 -31.34
C GLU A 378 2.39 8.63 -30.19
N LYS A 379 3.63 8.88 -29.75
CA LYS A 379 4.19 8.20 -28.58
C LYS A 379 3.25 8.45 -27.39
N PRO A 380 2.79 7.41 -26.68
CA PRO A 380 1.97 7.62 -25.49
C PRO A 380 2.70 8.53 -24.50
N GLY A 381 1.99 9.54 -23.99
CA GLY A 381 2.56 10.52 -23.06
C GLY A 381 3.10 9.86 -21.79
N LEU A 382 4.20 10.40 -21.24
CA LEU A 382 4.80 9.88 -20.01
C LEU A 382 3.85 10.00 -18.82
N LYS A 383 3.77 8.94 -18.03
CA LYS A 383 3.02 8.92 -16.77
C LYS A 383 3.86 8.31 -15.67
N PHE A 384 4.06 9.01 -14.56
CA PHE A 384 4.93 8.55 -13.47
C PHE A 384 4.13 8.09 -12.25
N LEU A 385 4.54 6.98 -11.65
CA LEU A 385 4.09 6.55 -10.33
C LEU A 385 5.17 6.85 -9.31
N ILE A 386 4.86 7.68 -8.29
CA ILE A 386 5.84 8.16 -7.32
C ILE A 386 5.55 7.58 -5.94
N TYR A 387 6.52 6.90 -5.33
CA TYR A 387 6.48 6.49 -3.93
C TYR A 387 7.26 7.47 -3.05
N GLY A 388 6.77 7.73 -1.84
CA GLY A 388 7.39 8.66 -0.89
C GLY A 388 6.76 10.06 -0.86
N LYS A 389 5.44 10.17 -1.05
CA LYS A 389 4.67 11.45 -1.05
C LYS A 389 4.97 12.38 0.12
N THR A 390 5.12 11.84 1.33
CA THR A 390 5.41 12.61 2.56
C THR A 390 6.92 12.86 2.76
N GLY A 391 7.75 12.26 1.90
CA GLY A 391 9.18 12.47 1.81
C GLY A 391 9.52 13.79 1.14
N TRP A 392 10.74 14.28 1.38
CA TRP A 392 11.17 15.57 0.82
C TRP A 392 11.35 15.50 -0.68
N ILE A 393 12.11 14.50 -1.16
CA ILE A 393 12.34 14.26 -2.60
C ILE A 393 11.04 13.92 -3.32
N GLY A 394 10.23 12.99 -2.79
CA GLY A 394 8.94 12.61 -3.40
C GLY A 394 7.96 13.78 -3.53
N GLY A 395 7.95 14.71 -2.57
CA GLY A 395 7.17 15.95 -2.65
C GLY A 395 7.70 16.92 -3.73
N LEU A 396 9.02 17.05 -3.89
CA LEU A 396 9.62 17.88 -4.93
C LEU A 396 9.40 17.31 -6.34
N LEU A 397 9.47 15.97 -6.49
CA LEU A 397 9.21 15.31 -7.76
C LEU A 397 7.79 15.55 -8.27
N GLY A 398 6.79 15.49 -7.39
CA GLY A 398 5.41 15.82 -7.77
C GLY A 398 5.28 17.26 -8.29
N LYS A 399 5.87 18.23 -7.57
CA LYS A 399 5.89 19.64 -8.03
C LYS A 399 6.60 19.82 -9.37
N LEU A 400 7.68 19.08 -9.61
CA LEU A 400 8.39 19.11 -10.89
C LEU A 400 7.54 18.51 -12.01
N CYS A 401 6.83 17.40 -11.76
CA CYS A 401 5.91 16.80 -12.72
C CYS A 401 4.76 17.77 -13.06
N GLU A 402 4.15 18.42 -12.06
CA GLU A 402 3.14 19.47 -12.27
C GLU A 402 3.68 20.61 -13.14
N LYS A 403 4.89 21.11 -12.83
CA LYS A 403 5.53 22.21 -13.56
C LYS A 403 5.87 21.83 -15.00
N GLN A 404 6.26 20.59 -15.26
CA GLN A 404 6.61 20.09 -16.58
C GLN A 404 5.41 19.53 -17.38
N GLY A 405 4.21 19.51 -16.78
CA GLY A 405 3.02 18.93 -17.41
C GLY A 405 3.09 17.41 -17.60
N ILE A 406 3.88 16.71 -16.78
CA ILE A 406 4.00 15.25 -16.82
C ILE A 406 2.92 14.66 -15.93
N ALA A 407 2.10 13.75 -16.48
CA ALA A 407 1.09 13.06 -15.71
C ALA A 407 1.75 12.22 -14.61
N TYR A 408 1.25 12.30 -13.39
CA TYR A 408 1.79 11.47 -12.31
C TYR A 408 0.73 11.19 -11.25
N GLU A 409 0.95 10.09 -10.53
CA GLU A 409 0.18 9.75 -9.34
C GLU A 409 1.10 9.28 -8.22
N TYR A 410 0.65 9.41 -6.99
CA TYR A 410 1.38 8.90 -5.83
C TYR A 410 0.88 7.50 -5.48
N GLY A 411 1.81 6.57 -5.27
CA GLY A 411 1.50 5.24 -4.74
C GLY A 411 0.86 5.32 -3.35
N LYS A 412 -0.11 4.45 -3.11
CA LYS A 412 -0.85 4.33 -1.84
C LYS A 412 -0.25 3.24 -0.96
N GLY A 413 0.45 2.27 -1.54
CA GLY A 413 1.04 1.15 -0.82
C GLY A 413 2.29 1.48 -0.01
N ARG A 414 2.50 0.68 1.03
CA ARG A 414 3.84 0.48 1.59
C ARG A 414 4.63 -0.43 0.65
N LEU A 415 5.92 -0.20 0.52
CA LEU A 415 6.74 -0.91 -0.46
C LEU A 415 6.84 -2.42 -0.18
N GLU A 416 6.75 -2.83 1.08
CA GLU A 416 6.73 -4.25 1.46
C GLU A 416 5.41 -4.97 1.13
N ASN A 417 4.36 -4.25 0.69
CA ASN A 417 3.08 -4.85 0.32
C ASN A 417 2.98 -5.03 -1.19
N ARG A 418 3.43 -6.19 -1.67
CA ARG A 418 3.44 -6.55 -3.10
C ARG A 418 2.08 -6.32 -3.77
N SER A 419 1.00 -6.83 -3.17
CA SER A 419 -0.36 -6.75 -3.74
C SER A 419 -0.80 -5.31 -3.96
N GLN A 420 -0.47 -4.42 -3.03
CA GLN A 420 -0.79 -3.00 -3.19
C GLN A 420 0.08 -2.31 -4.25
N LEU A 421 1.37 -2.66 -4.36
CA LEU A 421 2.22 -2.12 -5.43
C LEU A 421 1.70 -2.51 -6.81
N VAL A 422 1.28 -3.76 -6.97
CA VAL A 422 0.67 -4.25 -8.19
C VAL A 422 -0.64 -3.51 -8.47
N ALA A 423 -1.50 -3.33 -7.46
CA ALA A 423 -2.73 -2.56 -7.61
C ALA A 423 -2.49 -1.09 -8.00
N ASP A 424 -1.48 -0.45 -7.41
CA ASP A 424 -1.09 0.92 -7.75
C ASP A 424 -0.61 1.00 -9.22
N ILE A 425 0.20 0.04 -9.69
CA ILE A 425 0.65 -0.02 -11.09
C ILE A 425 -0.52 -0.25 -12.05
N LEU A 426 -1.43 -1.19 -11.75
CA LEU A 426 -2.58 -1.49 -12.61
C LEU A 426 -3.55 -0.31 -12.71
N SER A 427 -3.79 0.38 -11.58
CA SER A 427 -4.67 1.54 -11.54
C SER A 427 -4.07 2.75 -12.27
N VAL A 428 -2.77 3.00 -12.06
CA VAL A 428 -2.12 4.21 -12.58
C VAL A 428 -1.68 4.01 -14.03
N LYS A 429 -1.33 2.79 -14.44
CA LYS A 429 -0.71 2.47 -15.74
C LYS A 429 0.47 3.41 -16.05
N PRO A 430 1.49 3.48 -15.15
CA PRO A 430 2.63 4.37 -15.35
C PRO A 430 3.53 3.85 -16.48
N THR A 431 4.32 4.75 -17.07
CA THR A 431 5.46 4.39 -17.91
C THR A 431 6.73 4.18 -17.08
N HIS A 432 6.85 4.87 -15.93
CA HIS A 432 8.02 4.80 -15.05
C HIS A 432 7.61 4.90 -13.58
N VAL A 433 8.42 4.31 -12.71
CA VAL A 433 8.23 4.38 -11.26
C VAL A 433 9.38 5.13 -10.61
N PHE A 434 9.08 6.12 -9.76
CA PHE A 434 10.08 6.82 -8.94
C PHE A 434 9.96 6.35 -7.49
N ASN A 435 11.02 5.75 -6.96
CA ASN A 435 11.10 5.34 -5.57
C ASN A 435 11.87 6.36 -4.73
N ALA A 436 11.16 7.27 -4.07
CA ALA A 436 11.71 8.17 -3.05
C ALA A 436 11.22 7.81 -1.64
N ALA A 437 10.70 6.59 -1.45
CA ALA A 437 10.27 6.09 -0.16
C ALA A 437 11.43 5.43 0.60
N GLY A 438 11.40 5.57 1.93
CA GLY A 438 12.40 5.02 2.81
C GLY A 438 12.27 5.60 4.22
N VAL A 439 12.68 4.82 5.21
CA VAL A 439 12.69 5.24 6.61
C VAL A 439 14.11 5.67 6.97
N THR A 440 14.25 6.95 7.29
CA THR A 440 15.47 7.55 7.86
C THR A 440 15.30 7.91 9.34
N GLY A 441 14.19 7.49 9.95
CA GLY A 441 13.86 7.75 11.34
C GLY A 441 13.50 9.20 11.67
N ARG A 442 13.02 9.45 12.89
CA ARG A 442 12.85 10.80 13.45
C ARG A 442 13.52 10.86 14.83
N PRO A 443 14.29 11.91 15.15
CA PRO A 443 14.58 13.09 14.32
C PRO A 443 15.69 12.89 13.27
N ASN A 444 16.48 11.83 13.37
CA ASN A 444 17.63 11.56 12.48
C ASN A 444 17.84 10.04 12.27
N VAL A 445 18.90 9.71 11.54
CA VAL A 445 19.25 8.33 11.14
C VAL A 445 19.59 7.40 12.32
N ASP A 446 19.93 7.94 13.49
CA ASP A 446 20.26 7.14 14.68
C ASP A 446 19.05 6.35 15.20
N TRP A 447 17.84 6.78 14.87
CA TRP A 447 16.61 6.02 15.13
C TRP A 447 16.66 4.62 14.50
N CYS A 448 17.32 4.45 13.35
CA CYS A 448 17.47 3.16 12.69
C CYS A 448 18.30 2.15 13.51
N GLU A 449 19.15 2.63 14.43
CA GLU A 449 19.95 1.75 15.31
C GLU A 449 19.08 0.99 16.31
N SER A 450 17.98 1.59 16.76
CA SER A 450 17.02 1.00 17.70
C SER A 450 15.80 0.36 17.02
N HIS A 451 15.59 0.63 15.73
CA HIS A 451 14.41 0.16 14.96
C HIS A 451 14.87 -0.63 13.72
N LYS A 452 15.68 -1.65 13.97
CA LYS A 452 16.35 -2.42 12.92
C LYS A 452 15.37 -3.16 12.03
N THR A 453 14.33 -3.75 12.62
CA THR A 453 13.35 -4.57 11.88
C THR A 453 12.50 -3.73 10.92
N GLU A 454 12.10 -2.55 11.34
CA GLU A 454 11.34 -1.58 10.55
C GLU A 454 12.20 -1.02 9.42
N THR A 455 13.47 -0.75 9.71
CA THR A 455 14.46 -0.32 8.71
C THR A 455 14.66 -1.40 7.66
N ILE A 456 14.83 -2.67 8.04
CA ILE A 456 14.92 -3.80 7.09
C ILE A 456 13.64 -3.90 6.26
N ARG A 457 12.46 -3.90 6.90
CA ARG A 457 11.18 -4.06 6.21
C ARG A 457 10.98 -2.99 5.14
N ALA A 458 11.18 -1.72 5.49
CA ALA A 458 10.93 -0.61 4.58
C ALA A 458 12.06 -0.40 3.55
N ASN A 459 13.32 -0.40 4.00
CA ASN A 459 14.44 -0.02 3.13
C ASN A 459 15.01 -1.20 2.34
N VAL A 460 14.88 -2.44 2.84
CA VAL A 460 15.40 -3.65 2.20
C VAL A 460 14.28 -4.38 1.48
N ALA A 461 13.40 -5.05 2.23
CA ALA A 461 12.36 -5.89 1.65
C ALA A 461 11.45 -5.08 0.71
N GLY A 462 11.02 -3.89 1.14
CA GLY A 462 10.17 -3.02 0.33
C GLY A 462 10.82 -2.57 -0.99
N THR A 463 12.08 -2.12 -0.95
CA THR A 463 12.78 -1.66 -2.16
C THR A 463 12.95 -2.80 -3.18
N LEU A 464 13.34 -4.00 -2.71
CA LEU A 464 13.49 -5.18 -3.58
C LEU A 464 12.14 -5.63 -4.14
N THR A 465 11.09 -5.63 -3.32
CA THR A 465 9.73 -5.96 -3.77
C THR A 465 9.27 -5.01 -4.86
N LEU A 466 9.55 -3.71 -4.74
CA LEU A 466 9.20 -2.73 -5.77
C LEU A 466 9.96 -2.97 -7.08
N ALA A 467 11.28 -3.21 -7.02
CA ALA A 467 12.10 -3.50 -8.19
C ALA A 467 11.55 -4.71 -8.96
N ASP A 468 11.26 -5.78 -8.22
CA ASP A 468 10.73 -7.03 -8.75
C ASP A 468 9.34 -6.89 -9.38
N VAL A 469 8.41 -6.26 -8.67
CA VAL A 469 7.06 -6.00 -9.20
C VAL A 469 7.12 -5.14 -10.46
N CYS A 470 7.98 -4.11 -10.48
CA CYS A 470 8.12 -3.27 -11.67
C CYS A 470 8.72 -4.06 -12.84
N ARG A 471 9.67 -4.97 -12.57
CA ARG A 471 10.27 -5.83 -13.60
C ARG A 471 9.24 -6.73 -14.25
N GLU A 472 8.39 -7.38 -13.45
CA GLU A 472 7.30 -8.23 -13.95
C GLU A 472 6.29 -7.47 -14.82
N ASN A 473 6.24 -6.14 -14.70
CA ASN A 473 5.35 -5.27 -15.47
C ASN A 473 6.08 -4.47 -16.55
N GLY A 474 7.35 -4.76 -16.83
CA GLY A 474 8.14 -4.06 -17.85
C GLY A 474 8.43 -2.59 -17.54
N LEU A 475 8.47 -2.20 -16.26
CA LEU A 475 8.64 -0.83 -15.81
C LEU A 475 10.05 -0.56 -15.29
N LEU A 476 10.62 0.58 -15.71
CA LEU A 476 11.87 1.12 -15.18
C LEU A 476 11.61 1.83 -13.84
N VAL A 477 12.48 1.54 -12.86
CA VAL A 477 12.44 2.15 -11.52
C VAL A 477 13.59 3.13 -11.35
N MET A 478 13.26 4.40 -11.13
CA MET A 478 14.20 5.43 -10.67
C MET A 478 14.27 5.40 -9.14
N ASN A 479 15.26 4.69 -8.61
CA ASN A 479 15.44 4.44 -7.19
C ASN A 479 16.40 5.44 -6.54
N PHE A 480 15.90 6.29 -5.64
CA PHE A 480 16.75 7.19 -4.87
C PHE A 480 17.42 6.44 -3.71
N ALA A 481 18.69 6.10 -3.92
CA ALA A 481 19.57 5.48 -2.93
C ALA A 481 20.44 6.53 -2.24
N THR A 482 21.55 6.10 -1.63
CA THR A 482 22.43 6.99 -0.86
C THR A 482 23.90 6.74 -1.14
N GLY A 483 24.68 7.82 -1.25
CA GLY A 483 26.14 7.76 -1.25
C GLY A 483 26.76 7.61 0.14
N CYS A 484 25.95 7.53 1.21
CA CYS A 484 26.42 7.34 2.59
C CYS A 484 26.86 5.88 2.88
N ILE A 485 27.44 5.20 1.90
CA ILE A 485 27.88 3.80 1.92
C ILE A 485 29.40 3.66 1.74
N PHE A 486 30.08 4.80 1.62
CA PHE A 486 31.54 4.89 1.51
C PHE A 486 32.16 5.72 2.63
N GLU A 487 33.40 5.40 2.98
CA GLU A 487 34.29 6.23 3.78
C GLU A 487 35.66 6.33 3.10
N TYR A 488 36.35 7.46 3.24
CA TYR A 488 37.71 7.62 2.73
C TYR A 488 38.63 6.48 3.18
N ASP A 489 39.43 5.96 2.26
CA ASP A 489 40.33 4.84 2.50
C ASP A 489 41.68 5.02 1.79
N ALA A 490 42.54 4.01 1.82
CA ALA A 490 43.86 4.10 1.21
C ALA A 490 43.82 4.26 -0.32
N ALA A 491 42.77 3.75 -0.99
CA ALA A 491 42.60 3.87 -2.44
C ALA A 491 41.92 5.19 -2.82
N HIS A 492 41.14 5.77 -1.90
CA HIS A 492 40.44 7.04 -2.04
C HIS A 492 40.81 7.97 -0.87
N PRO A 493 42.04 8.53 -0.83
CA PRO A 493 42.45 9.40 0.26
C PRO A 493 41.67 10.72 0.27
N GLU A 494 41.38 11.26 1.46
CA GLU A 494 40.75 12.57 1.62
C GLU A 494 41.56 13.67 0.90
N GLY A 495 40.89 14.48 0.08
CA GLY A 495 41.51 15.59 -0.65
C GLY A 495 42.37 15.20 -1.86
N SER A 496 42.41 13.92 -2.23
CA SER A 496 43.15 13.45 -3.41
C SER A 496 42.48 13.79 -4.74
N GLY A 497 41.18 14.08 -4.75
CA GLY A 497 40.37 14.22 -5.96
C GLY A 497 39.99 12.87 -6.61
N ILE A 498 40.36 11.75 -5.97
CA ILE A 498 39.99 10.40 -6.41
C ILE A 498 38.71 10.00 -5.69
N GLY A 499 37.59 10.07 -6.40
CA GLY A 499 36.27 9.70 -5.89
C GLY A 499 35.91 8.24 -6.14
N PHE A 500 35.04 7.69 -5.29
CA PHE A 500 34.43 6.38 -5.46
C PHE A 500 33.54 6.35 -6.71
N LYS A 501 33.75 5.36 -7.57
CA LYS A 501 32.97 5.10 -8.80
C LYS A 501 31.74 4.23 -8.53
N GLU A 502 30.92 4.04 -9.56
CA GLU A 502 29.70 3.22 -9.45
C GLU A 502 29.97 1.72 -9.24
N GLU A 503 31.12 1.25 -9.73
CA GLU A 503 31.64 -0.11 -9.65
C GLU A 503 32.34 -0.44 -8.32
N ASP A 504 32.71 0.58 -7.53
CA ASP A 504 33.40 0.36 -6.27
C ASP A 504 32.49 -0.31 -5.23
N LYS A 505 33.10 -1.20 -4.44
CA LYS A 505 32.41 -1.92 -3.38
C LYS A 505 32.19 -1.00 -2.17
N PRO A 506 30.97 -0.95 -1.61
CA PRO A 506 30.71 -0.20 -0.38
C PRO A 506 31.66 -0.63 0.75
N ASN A 507 32.33 0.34 1.38
CA ASN A 507 33.28 0.09 2.47
C ASN A 507 32.82 0.62 3.83
N PHE A 508 31.72 1.40 3.89
CA PHE A 508 31.21 1.96 5.14
C PHE A 508 29.95 1.24 5.65
N THR A 509 30.06 0.65 6.84
CA THR A 509 28.94 0.00 7.55
C THR A 509 28.68 0.56 8.95
N GLY A 510 29.27 1.73 9.26
CA GLY A 510 29.26 2.34 10.59
C GLY A 510 27.88 2.75 11.12
N SER A 511 26.83 2.76 10.30
CA SER A 511 25.45 2.87 10.77
C SER A 511 24.57 1.78 10.19
N PHE A 512 23.55 1.34 10.93
CA PHE A 512 22.59 0.34 10.49
C PHE A 512 21.85 0.78 9.22
N TYR A 513 21.52 2.07 9.12
CA TYR A 513 20.96 2.64 7.89
C TYR A 513 21.90 2.43 6.69
N SER A 514 23.17 2.84 6.80
CA SER A 514 24.15 2.67 5.73
C SER A 514 24.38 1.21 5.38
N LYS A 515 24.49 0.34 6.39
CA LYS A 515 24.61 -1.11 6.21
C LYS A 515 23.45 -1.68 5.38
N THR A 516 22.21 -1.34 5.72
CA THR A 516 21.04 -1.81 4.94
C THR A 516 21.03 -1.27 3.51
N LYS A 517 21.44 -0.02 3.29
CA LYS A 517 21.48 0.58 1.94
C LYS A 517 22.58 -0.01 1.07
N ALA A 518 23.75 -0.32 1.63
CA ALA A 518 24.83 -1.01 0.93
C ALA A 518 24.38 -2.40 0.44
N MET A 519 23.76 -3.20 1.33
CA MET A 519 23.23 -4.53 0.99
C MET A 519 22.17 -4.47 -0.12
N VAL A 520 21.25 -3.50 -0.04
CA VAL A 520 20.18 -3.35 -1.03
C VAL A 520 20.73 -2.95 -2.39
N GLU A 521 21.72 -2.06 -2.45
CA GLU A 521 22.33 -1.66 -3.71
C GLU A 521 23.03 -2.83 -4.40
N GLU A 522 23.72 -3.68 -3.64
CA GLU A 522 24.34 -4.90 -4.16
C GLU A 522 23.30 -5.83 -4.79
N LEU A 523 22.16 -6.03 -4.15
CA LEU A 523 21.06 -6.85 -4.68
C LEU A 523 20.34 -6.20 -5.88
N LEU A 524 20.13 -4.88 -5.85
CA LEU A 524 19.48 -4.15 -6.94
C LEU A 524 20.33 -4.12 -8.23
N ARG A 525 21.64 -4.35 -8.14
CA ARG A 525 22.52 -4.44 -9.31
C ARG A 525 22.11 -5.56 -10.27
N GLU A 526 21.48 -6.61 -9.75
CA GLU A 526 21.00 -7.76 -10.52
C GLU A 526 19.66 -7.50 -11.25
N TYR A 527 19.04 -6.35 -11.01
CA TYR A 527 17.82 -5.92 -11.70
C TYR A 527 18.16 -4.96 -12.84
N ASP A 528 17.94 -5.42 -14.08
CA ASP A 528 18.16 -4.67 -15.32
C ASP A 528 17.21 -3.47 -15.49
N ASN A 529 16.06 -3.51 -14.83
CA ASN A 529 15.02 -2.48 -14.86
C ASN A 529 15.17 -1.41 -13.76
N VAL A 530 16.32 -1.29 -13.10
CA VAL A 530 16.52 -0.34 -11.99
C VAL A 530 17.62 0.68 -12.33
N CYS A 531 17.30 1.96 -12.14
CA CYS A 531 18.24 3.06 -12.12
C CYS A 531 18.46 3.51 -10.67
N THR A 532 19.62 3.23 -10.11
CA THR A 532 19.97 3.58 -8.73
C THR A 532 20.71 4.92 -8.69
N LEU A 533 20.11 5.91 -8.05
CA LEU A 533 20.63 7.27 -7.92
C LEU A 533 21.19 7.48 -6.50
N ARG A 534 22.51 7.49 -6.34
CA ARG A 534 23.15 7.69 -5.03
C ARG A 534 23.12 9.17 -4.62
N VAL A 535 22.12 9.55 -3.83
CA VAL A 535 22.00 10.91 -3.28
C VAL A 535 22.91 11.08 -2.07
N ARG A 536 23.55 12.24 -1.93
CA ARG A 536 24.45 12.49 -0.81
C ARG A 536 24.31 13.93 -0.30
N MET A 537 24.06 14.06 1.00
CA MET A 537 23.81 15.33 1.72
C MET A 537 23.01 16.37 0.90
N PRO A 538 21.70 16.13 0.67
CA PRO A 538 20.91 16.95 -0.24
C PRO A 538 20.77 18.41 0.24
N ILE A 539 20.98 19.33 -0.70
CA ILE A 539 20.86 20.78 -0.51
C ILE A 539 19.81 21.31 -1.49
N SER A 540 19.06 22.33 -1.07
CA SER A 540 18.16 23.06 -1.98
C SER A 540 18.19 24.57 -1.74
N SER A 541 17.62 25.32 -2.67
CA SER A 541 17.31 26.75 -2.53
C SER A 541 16.34 27.08 -1.37
N ASP A 542 15.48 26.13 -0.96
CA ASP A 542 14.58 26.28 0.19
C ASP A 542 15.32 26.07 1.52
N LEU A 543 15.86 27.16 2.07
CA LEU A 543 16.58 27.17 3.36
C LEU A 543 15.65 27.07 4.59
N ASN A 544 14.33 27.10 4.41
CA ASN A 544 13.39 26.91 5.52
C ASN A 544 13.14 25.43 5.82
N ASN A 545 13.52 24.54 4.91
CA ASN A 545 13.29 23.11 5.06
C ASN A 545 14.28 22.50 6.09
N PRO A 546 13.80 21.88 7.19
CA PRO A 546 14.68 21.31 8.21
C PRO A 546 15.51 20.11 7.72
N ARG A 547 15.18 19.53 6.56
CA ARG A 547 15.96 18.45 5.95
C ARG A 547 17.13 18.95 5.11
N ASN A 548 17.13 20.22 4.72
CA ASN A 548 18.19 20.85 3.94
C ASN A 548 19.48 20.89 4.74
N PHE A 549 20.58 20.43 4.13
CA PHE A 549 21.86 20.32 4.80
C PHE A 549 22.36 21.66 5.34
N ILE A 550 22.23 22.76 4.59
CA ILE A 550 22.62 24.11 5.02
C ILE A 550 21.83 24.53 6.27
N THR A 551 20.51 24.26 6.29
CA THR A 551 19.62 24.55 7.43
C THR A 551 19.97 23.72 8.66
N LYS A 552 20.51 22.51 8.49
CA LYS A 552 20.98 21.68 9.62
C LYS A 552 22.26 22.24 10.21
N ILE A 553 23.28 22.46 9.38
CA ILE A 553 24.60 22.88 9.85
C ILE A 553 24.61 24.30 10.41
N SER A 554 23.73 25.19 9.91
CA SER A 554 23.55 26.54 10.46
C SER A 554 22.95 26.55 11.88
N ARG A 555 22.30 25.46 12.30
CA ARG A 555 21.75 25.33 13.66
C ARG A 555 22.72 24.68 14.64
N TYR A 556 23.83 24.14 14.16
CA TYR A 556 24.83 23.50 15.01
C TYR A 556 25.83 24.53 15.51
N SER A 557 26.12 24.52 16.82
CA SER A 557 27.17 25.36 17.40
C SER A 557 28.57 24.92 16.99
N LYS A 558 28.72 23.63 16.65
CA LYS A 558 29.97 22.97 16.27
C LYS A 558 29.78 22.09 15.04
N VAL A 559 30.73 22.12 14.10
CA VAL A 559 30.72 21.31 12.86
C VAL A 559 32.06 20.61 12.63
N VAL A 560 32.08 19.56 11.81
CA VAL A 560 33.32 18.86 11.42
C VAL A 560 33.68 19.23 9.99
N ASN A 561 34.91 19.66 9.77
CA ASN A 561 35.34 20.19 8.48
C ASN A 561 35.96 19.11 7.58
N ILE A 562 35.13 18.23 7.01
CA ILE A 562 35.56 17.20 6.07
C ILE A 562 34.96 17.46 4.68
N PRO A 563 35.77 17.52 3.60
CA PRO A 563 35.30 17.61 2.22
C PRO A 563 34.48 16.40 1.82
N ASN A 564 33.47 16.63 0.98
CA ASN A 564 32.40 15.69 0.82
C ASN A 564 31.58 16.02 -0.44
N SER A 565 31.25 15.04 -1.28
CA SER A 565 30.40 15.27 -2.48
C SER A 565 29.00 15.70 -2.09
N MET A 566 28.22 16.42 -2.88
CA MET A 566 26.84 16.79 -2.46
C MET A 566 25.86 16.82 -3.63
N THR A 567 24.58 16.65 -3.33
CA THR A 567 23.48 16.69 -4.32
C THR A 567 22.72 18.00 -4.18
N ILE A 568 22.84 18.91 -5.15
CA ILE A 568 21.97 20.09 -5.26
C ILE A 568 20.64 19.68 -5.93
N LEU A 569 19.57 19.58 -5.14
CA LEU A 569 18.28 19.05 -5.59
C LEU A 569 17.62 19.91 -6.68
N ASP A 570 17.83 21.23 -6.67
CA ASP A 570 17.30 22.15 -7.69
C ASP A 570 17.85 21.86 -9.10
N GLU A 571 19.05 21.28 -9.19
CA GLU A 571 19.69 20.90 -10.45
C GLU A 571 19.50 19.42 -10.78
N LEU A 572 19.71 18.54 -9.79
CA LEU A 572 19.74 17.09 -10.00
C LEU A 572 18.34 16.47 -10.11
N LEU A 573 17.32 16.92 -9.36
CA LEU A 573 15.98 16.31 -9.50
C LEU A 573 15.38 16.47 -10.90
N PRO A 574 15.50 17.63 -11.59
CA PRO A 574 15.16 17.73 -13.00
C PRO A 574 15.92 16.73 -13.89
N ILE A 575 17.22 16.51 -13.64
CA ILE A 575 18.02 15.52 -14.36
C ILE A 575 17.45 14.11 -14.16
N SER A 576 16.97 13.74 -12.96
CA SER A 576 16.35 12.42 -12.76
C SER A 576 15.12 12.15 -13.64
N ILE A 577 14.37 13.21 -13.99
CA ILE A 577 13.24 13.12 -14.93
C ILE A 577 13.76 12.92 -16.37
N GLU A 578 14.83 13.61 -16.76
CA GLU A 578 15.47 13.40 -18.06
C GLU A 578 16.11 12.01 -18.19
N MET A 579 16.70 11.49 -17.11
CA MET A 579 17.21 10.12 -17.06
C MET A 579 16.10 9.09 -17.28
N ALA A 580 14.93 9.30 -16.66
CA ALA A 580 13.75 8.46 -16.90
C ALA A 580 13.27 8.56 -18.36
N LYS A 581 13.21 9.77 -18.94
CA LYS A 581 12.87 9.97 -20.36
C LYS A 581 13.80 9.23 -21.32
N ARG A 582 15.07 9.05 -20.92
CA ARG A 582 16.11 8.33 -21.67
C ARG A 582 16.20 6.84 -21.33
N ASN A 583 15.33 6.33 -20.46
CA ASN A 583 15.34 4.94 -19.96
C ASN A 583 16.70 4.49 -19.40
N LEU A 584 17.44 5.39 -18.74
CA LEU A 584 18.74 5.03 -18.17
C LEU A 584 18.56 4.05 -17.00
N SER A 585 19.43 3.05 -16.90
CA SER A 585 19.46 2.06 -15.81
C SER A 585 20.87 1.95 -15.18
N GLY A 586 21.02 1.06 -14.21
CA GLY A 586 22.27 0.86 -13.47
C GLY A 586 22.49 1.87 -12.36
N ILE A 587 23.68 1.84 -11.75
CA ILE A 587 24.07 2.70 -10.64
C ILE A 587 24.63 4.02 -11.18
N TRP A 588 24.32 5.13 -10.50
CA TRP A 588 24.79 6.48 -10.81
C TRP A 588 25.16 7.24 -9.53
N ASN A 589 26.36 7.79 -9.49
CA ASN A 589 26.78 8.73 -8.47
C ASN A 589 26.03 10.06 -8.68
N PHE A 590 24.92 10.23 -7.95
CA PHE A 590 23.95 11.30 -8.18
C PHE A 590 24.28 12.57 -7.39
N THR A 591 25.48 13.07 -7.63
CA THR A 591 26.08 14.24 -6.96
C THR A 591 26.63 15.23 -7.99
N ASN A 592 26.74 16.49 -7.60
CA ASN A 592 27.48 17.47 -8.40
C ASN A 592 28.99 17.13 -8.38
N PRO A 593 29.72 17.37 -9.49
CA PRO A 593 31.16 17.15 -9.54
C PRO A 593 31.92 17.95 -8.48
N GLY A 594 32.88 17.27 -7.84
CA GLY A 594 33.74 17.81 -6.81
C GLY A 594 33.17 17.70 -5.39
N VAL A 595 33.92 18.25 -4.45
CA VAL A 595 33.63 18.21 -3.01
C VAL A 595 33.50 19.61 -2.43
N VAL A 596 32.76 19.69 -1.32
CA VAL A 596 32.69 20.90 -0.50
C VAL A 596 32.68 20.50 0.98
N SER A 597 33.46 21.21 1.78
CA SER A 597 33.53 21.02 3.22
C SER A 597 32.46 21.82 3.97
N HIS A 598 32.25 21.51 5.24
CA HIS A 598 31.29 22.24 6.07
C HIS A 598 31.69 23.72 6.23
N ASN A 599 32.98 24.02 6.41
CA ASN A 599 33.43 25.41 6.54
C ASN A 599 33.21 26.18 5.25
N GLU A 600 33.51 25.60 4.09
CA GLU A 600 33.27 26.29 2.82
C GLU A 600 31.79 26.64 2.61
N ILE A 601 30.87 25.76 3.01
CA ILE A 601 29.43 26.06 2.97
C ILE A 601 29.06 27.16 3.97
N LEU A 602 29.56 27.10 5.20
CA LEU A 602 29.26 28.12 6.21
C LEU A 602 29.88 29.48 5.89
N GLU A 603 31.04 29.50 5.23
CA GLU A 603 31.65 30.72 4.66
C GLU A 603 30.78 31.30 3.55
N MET A 604 30.25 30.47 2.64
CA MET A 604 29.29 30.92 1.64
C MET A 604 27.98 31.41 2.29
N TYR A 605 27.48 30.71 3.31
CA TYR A 605 26.29 31.11 4.06
C TYR A 605 26.49 32.46 4.73
N LYS A 606 27.64 32.65 5.39
CA LYS A 606 28.03 33.92 5.98
C LYS A 606 28.12 35.02 4.91
N LYS A 607 28.80 34.75 3.80
CA LYS A 607 29.01 35.74 2.74
C LYS A 607 27.72 36.19 2.05
N TYR A 608 26.79 35.27 1.79
CA TYR A 608 25.64 35.55 0.92
C TYR A 608 24.29 35.62 1.65
N ILE A 609 24.19 35.14 2.89
CA ILE A 609 22.91 34.97 3.60
C ILE A 609 22.93 35.69 4.96
N GLU A 610 23.88 35.35 5.84
CA GLU A 610 23.95 35.88 7.21
C GLU A 610 25.39 36.33 7.58
N PRO A 611 25.79 37.58 7.27
CA PRO A 611 27.15 38.08 7.48
C PRO A 611 27.71 37.96 8.89
N ASP A 612 26.83 37.99 9.91
CA ASP A 612 27.20 37.90 11.32
C ASP A 612 27.27 36.45 11.85
N PHE A 613 27.02 35.45 10.99
CA PHE A 613 27.02 34.04 11.38
C PHE A 613 28.39 33.58 11.91
N LYS A 614 28.38 32.82 13.01
CA LYS A 614 29.57 32.29 13.68
C LYS A 614 29.38 30.81 13.97
N TRP A 615 30.46 30.03 13.83
CA TRP A 615 30.51 28.62 14.18
C TRP A 615 31.87 28.26 14.77
N THR A 616 31.95 27.07 15.35
CA THR A 616 33.20 26.46 15.83
C THR A 616 33.36 25.06 15.26
N ASN A 617 34.57 24.50 15.27
CA ASN A 617 34.83 23.16 14.75
C ASN A 617 34.96 22.12 15.86
N PHE A 618 34.62 20.88 15.53
CA PHE A 618 34.93 19.65 16.30
C PHE A 618 36.10 18.91 15.66
N THR A 619 36.88 18.20 16.46
CA THR A 619 37.69 17.06 15.96
C THR A 619 36.81 15.82 15.76
N LEU A 620 37.29 14.82 15.01
CA LEU A 620 36.56 13.56 14.80
C LEU A 620 36.36 12.81 16.12
N GLU A 621 37.34 12.85 17.03
CA GLU A 621 37.27 12.23 18.36
C GLU A 621 36.22 12.92 19.26
N GLU A 622 36.10 14.24 19.15
CA GLU A 622 35.07 14.99 19.87
C GLU A 622 33.68 14.70 19.31
N GLN A 623 33.54 14.56 17.99
CA GLN A 623 32.28 14.20 17.35
C GLN A 623 31.81 12.79 17.75
N ALA A 624 32.73 11.83 17.78
CA ALA A 624 32.46 10.44 18.15
C ALA A 624 31.84 10.29 19.56
N LYS A 625 32.14 11.22 20.48
CA LYS A 625 31.58 11.23 21.85
C LYS A 625 30.12 11.67 21.91
N VAL A 626 29.60 12.29 20.84
CA VAL A 626 28.27 12.92 20.82
C VAL A 626 27.29 12.17 19.91
N ILE A 627 27.79 11.41 18.92
CA ILE A 627 26.96 10.67 17.97
C ILE A 627 26.76 9.22 18.41
N VAL A 628 25.56 8.67 18.16
CA VAL A 628 25.22 7.27 18.48
C VAL A 628 25.90 6.29 17.51
N ALA A 629 26.09 6.72 16.26
CA ALA A 629 26.73 5.92 15.22
C ALA A 629 27.65 6.79 14.34
N PRO A 630 28.76 6.24 13.82
CA PRO A 630 29.64 6.87 12.85
C PRO A 630 28.95 7.52 11.66
N ARG A 631 29.60 8.52 11.04
CA ARG A 631 29.13 9.23 9.85
C ARG A 631 30.03 8.95 8.66
N SER A 632 29.41 8.71 7.51
CA SER A 632 30.08 8.50 6.23
C SER A 632 30.61 9.83 5.67
N ASN A 633 31.89 9.87 5.36
CA ASN A 633 32.55 10.96 4.64
C ASN A 633 33.26 10.40 3.41
N ASN A 634 32.97 10.93 2.23
CA ASN A 634 33.53 10.44 0.98
C ASN A 634 33.41 11.46 -0.15
N GLU A 635 34.25 11.25 -1.15
CA GLU A 635 34.19 11.86 -2.47
C GLU A 635 33.67 10.82 -3.47
N MET A 636 32.71 11.19 -4.30
CA MET A 636 32.13 10.33 -5.33
C MET A 636 32.54 10.85 -6.71
N ASP A 637 32.94 9.95 -7.61
CA ASP A 637 33.26 10.28 -8.98
C ASP A 637 31.96 10.54 -9.77
N ALA A 638 31.69 11.81 -10.08
CA ALA A 638 30.51 12.21 -10.85
C ALA A 638 30.77 12.25 -12.37
N SER A 639 31.92 11.76 -12.87
CA SER A 639 32.30 11.85 -14.28
C SER A 639 31.32 11.14 -15.19
N LYS A 640 30.77 10.00 -14.75
CA LYS A 640 29.74 9.26 -15.49
C LYS A 640 28.49 10.12 -15.73
N LEU A 641 27.99 10.76 -14.67
CA LEU A 641 26.81 11.64 -14.75
C LEU A 641 27.12 12.92 -15.55
N LYS A 642 28.28 13.53 -15.34
CA LYS A 642 28.73 14.73 -16.09
C LYS A 642 28.90 14.45 -17.59
N LYS A 643 29.32 13.24 -17.96
CA LYS A 643 29.40 12.82 -19.36
C LYS A 643 28.02 12.72 -20.02
N GLU A 644 27.03 12.22 -19.28
CA GLU A 644 25.64 12.10 -19.76
C GLU A 644 24.90 13.45 -19.78
N PHE A 645 25.25 14.34 -18.85
CA PHE A 645 24.71 15.69 -18.69
C PHE A 645 25.83 16.73 -18.64
N PRO A 646 26.39 17.16 -19.78
CA PRO A 646 27.53 18.09 -19.85
C PRO A 646 27.27 19.46 -19.22
N GLU A 647 26.01 19.85 -19.04
CA GLU A 647 25.57 21.08 -18.39
C GLU A 647 25.68 21.04 -16.85
N LEU A 648 25.88 19.86 -16.26
CA LEU A 648 25.91 19.67 -14.80
C LEU A 648 27.03 20.49 -14.15
N LEU A 649 26.69 21.43 -13.27
CA LEU A 649 27.68 22.33 -12.68
C LEU A 649 28.50 21.67 -11.56
N PRO A 650 29.78 22.05 -11.38
CA PRO A 650 30.54 21.71 -10.19
C PRO A 650 29.82 22.17 -8.92
N ILE A 651 30.01 21.44 -7.80
CA ILE A 651 29.24 21.66 -6.57
C ILE A 651 29.26 23.11 -6.07
N LYS A 652 30.43 23.78 -6.11
CA LYS A 652 30.58 25.17 -5.63
C LYS A 652 29.83 26.17 -6.53
N GLU A 653 29.85 25.96 -7.84
CA GLU A 653 29.13 26.81 -8.79
C GLU A 653 27.62 26.59 -8.70
N SER A 654 27.19 25.33 -8.55
CA SER A 654 25.79 24.97 -8.37
C SER A 654 25.22 25.59 -7.08
N LEU A 655 25.97 25.53 -5.97
CA LEU A 655 25.63 26.23 -4.73
C LEU A 655 25.40 27.73 -4.93
N ILE A 656 26.32 28.41 -5.61
CA ILE A 656 26.19 29.85 -5.87
C ILE A 656 24.95 30.15 -6.73
N LYS A 657 24.74 29.37 -7.80
CA LYS A 657 23.63 29.57 -8.75
C LYS A 657 22.27 29.36 -8.10
N TYR A 658 22.08 28.26 -7.38
CA TYR A 658 20.76 27.86 -6.89
C TYR A 658 20.48 28.33 -5.46
N VAL A 659 21.49 28.45 -4.61
CA VAL A 659 21.31 28.81 -3.19
C VAL A 659 21.60 30.30 -2.96
N SER A 660 22.77 30.80 -3.38
CA SER A 660 23.17 32.18 -3.06
C SER A 660 22.36 33.24 -3.83
N PHE A 661 22.06 33.00 -5.11
CA PHE A 661 21.34 33.95 -5.96
C PHE A 661 19.85 34.11 -5.60
N TYR A 662 19.22 33.04 -5.09
CA TYR A 662 17.83 33.09 -4.64
C TYR A 662 17.66 33.98 -3.39
N CYS A 663 18.60 33.91 -2.46
CA CYS A 663 18.62 34.76 -1.26
C CYS A 663 18.87 36.23 -1.61
N THR A 664 19.83 36.54 -2.49
CA THR A 664 20.13 37.94 -2.85
C THR A 664 18.98 38.60 -3.61
N GLN A 665 18.28 37.89 -4.51
CA GLN A 665 17.10 38.44 -5.19
C GLN A 665 15.93 38.68 -4.23
N LEU A 666 15.72 37.82 -3.22
CA LEU A 666 14.68 38.03 -2.21
C LEU A 666 15.02 39.22 -1.29
N GLN A 667 16.28 39.36 -0.89
CA GLN A 667 16.77 40.45 -0.03
C GLN A 667 16.74 41.80 -0.76
N LEU A 668 17.08 41.83 -2.05
CA LEU A 668 16.93 43.00 -2.92
C LEU A 668 15.45 43.37 -3.11
N ALA A 669 14.56 42.39 -3.36
CA ALA A 669 13.13 42.66 -3.47
C ALA A 669 12.53 43.19 -2.16
N LEU A 670 12.96 42.67 -1.01
CA LEU A 670 12.56 43.13 0.34
C LEU A 670 13.11 44.53 0.67
N SER A 671 14.34 44.84 0.24
CA SER A 671 14.96 46.17 0.42
C SER A 671 14.32 47.21 -0.49
N PHE A 672 13.89 46.83 -1.70
CA PHE A 672 13.10 47.70 -2.56
C PHE A 672 11.69 47.95 -2.00
N LEU A 673 11.06 46.95 -1.38
CA LEU A 673 9.78 47.11 -0.66
C LEU A 673 9.91 48.03 0.58
N SER A 674 11.02 47.98 1.31
CA SER A 674 11.27 48.89 2.43
C SER A 674 11.52 50.33 1.97
N LEU A 675 12.25 50.54 0.86
CA LEU A 675 12.38 51.85 0.23
C LEU A 675 11.04 52.39 -0.31
N PHE A 676 10.22 51.54 -0.94
CA PHE A 676 8.91 51.95 -1.47
C PHE A 676 7.88 52.29 -0.37
N SER A 677 7.88 51.55 0.73
CA SER A 677 7.07 51.91 1.91
C SER A 677 7.52 53.21 2.56
N SER A 678 8.82 53.52 2.49
CA SER A 678 9.39 54.80 2.95
C SER A 678 9.02 55.97 2.01
N LEU A 679 9.06 55.77 0.70
CA LEU A 679 8.70 56.78 -0.32
C LEU A 679 7.19 57.05 -0.39
N SER A 680 6.34 56.03 -0.21
CA SER A 680 4.88 56.20 -0.15
C SER A 680 4.43 56.93 1.12
N ALA A 681 5.15 56.79 2.24
CA ALA A 681 4.90 57.58 3.45
C ALA A 681 5.25 59.08 3.27
N LEU A 682 6.17 59.43 2.37
CA LEU A 682 6.52 60.82 2.04
C LEU A 682 5.62 61.44 0.95
N GLY A 683 4.97 60.63 0.10
CA GLY A 683 4.20 61.11 -1.06
C GLY A 683 2.67 61.24 -0.89
N ILE A 684 2.10 60.82 0.25
CA ILE A 684 0.64 60.87 0.49
C ILE A 684 0.20 62.19 1.16
N ALA A 685 1.13 63.11 1.47
CA ALA A 685 0.81 64.42 2.06
C ALA A 685 0.30 65.47 1.05
N THR A 686 0.30 65.18 -0.25
CA THR A 686 -0.11 66.13 -1.30
C THR A 686 -0.73 65.38 -2.47
N LEU A 687 -2.05 65.25 -2.48
CA LEU A 687 -2.94 65.26 -3.65
C LEU A 687 -4.36 64.89 -3.19
N GLY A 688 -5.24 65.88 -3.21
CA GLY A 688 -6.66 65.73 -2.91
C GLY A 688 -7.45 65.11 -4.06
N ALA A 689 -8.60 64.55 -3.68
CA ALA A 689 -9.83 64.30 -4.43
C ALA A 689 -9.76 63.63 -5.83
N ASP A 690 -10.59 62.58 -5.97
CA ASP A 690 -11.12 62.00 -7.21
C ASP A 690 -10.15 61.47 -8.28
N MET A 691 -9.90 60.15 -8.27
CA MET A 691 -9.93 59.27 -9.45
C MET A 691 -9.57 57.82 -9.08
N SER A 692 -10.40 56.86 -9.50
CA SER A 692 -10.00 55.44 -9.51
C SER A 692 -9.05 55.17 -10.68
N MET A 693 -7.75 55.07 -10.42
CA MET A 693 -6.76 54.73 -11.45
C MET A 693 -6.10 53.38 -11.17
N TYR A 694 -6.18 52.46 -12.14
CA TYR A 694 -5.39 51.24 -12.19
C TYR A 694 -3.98 51.59 -12.72
N TYR A 695 -2.96 51.57 -11.87
CA TYR A 695 -1.57 51.71 -12.32
C TYR A 695 -0.94 50.33 -12.56
N ARG A 696 -0.44 50.11 -13.78
CA ARG A 696 0.39 48.96 -14.15
C ARG A 696 1.80 49.49 -14.45
N MET A 697 2.71 49.42 -13.48
CA MET A 697 4.12 49.77 -13.71
C MET A 697 4.89 48.51 -14.12
N LYS A 698 5.53 48.57 -15.29
CA LYS A 698 6.53 47.58 -15.75
C LYS A 698 7.91 48.14 -15.45
N LEU A 699 8.65 47.51 -14.54
CA LEU A 699 10.07 47.82 -14.32
C LEU A 699 10.91 46.77 -15.03
N ARG A 700 11.81 47.23 -15.89
CA ARG A 700 12.80 46.41 -16.59
C ARG A 700 14.15 46.67 -15.92
N VAL A 701 14.69 45.68 -15.22
CA VAL A 701 15.98 45.81 -14.54
C VAL A 701 17.05 45.20 -15.45
N SER A 702 17.98 46.03 -15.92
CA SER A 702 19.16 45.60 -16.67
C SER A 702 20.40 45.65 -15.78
N PHE A 703 21.13 44.55 -15.70
CA PHE A 703 22.38 44.47 -14.94
C PHE A 703 23.57 44.87 -15.83
N SER A 704 24.35 45.87 -15.42
CA SER A 704 25.63 46.23 -16.02
C SER A 704 26.78 45.73 -15.14
N GLY A 705 27.35 44.59 -15.49
CA GLY A 705 28.48 43.95 -14.80
C GLY A 705 28.65 42.52 -15.30
N SER A 706 29.88 42.01 -15.35
CA SER A 706 30.28 40.71 -15.93
C SER A 706 29.46 39.54 -15.36
N CYS A 707 28.32 39.26 -15.97
CA CYS A 707 27.36 38.23 -15.60
C CYS A 707 27.23 37.24 -16.79
N PRO A 708 27.34 35.92 -16.59
CA PRO A 708 27.30 34.97 -17.70
C PRO A 708 25.88 34.65 -18.21
N VAL A 709 24.82 35.23 -17.64
CA VAL A 709 23.42 34.98 -18.07
C VAL A 709 22.77 36.29 -18.51
N LYS A 710 22.49 36.41 -19.81
CA LYS A 710 21.90 37.60 -20.47
C LYS A 710 20.37 37.49 -20.65
N GLU A 711 19.60 37.30 -19.59
CA GLU A 711 18.13 37.39 -19.69
C GLU A 711 17.54 38.45 -18.74
N PRO A 712 16.76 39.43 -19.26
CA PRO A 712 16.13 40.44 -18.42
C PRO A 712 14.89 39.88 -17.68
N LEU A 713 14.83 40.11 -16.37
CA LEU A 713 13.66 39.83 -15.54
C LEU A 713 12.58 40.90 -15.72
N LEU A 714 11.32 40.46 -15.91
CA LEU A 714 10.15 41.34 -15.95
C LEU A 714 9.37 41.20 -14.64
N VAL A 715 9.36 42.25 -13.82
CA VAL A 715 8.57 42.31 -12.59
C VAL A 715 7.34 43.18 -12.84
N ILE A 716 6.14 42.62 -12.67
CA ILE A 716 4.87 43.32 -12.86
C ILE A 716 4.22 43.56 -11.50
N PHE A 717 4.02 44.83 -11.15
CA PHE A 717 3.27 45.23 -9.96
C PHE A 717 1.79 45.44 -10.32
N SER A 718 0.87 45.01 -9.47
CA SER A 718 -0.56 45.30 -9.59
C SER A 718 -1.12 45.71 -8.23
N ILE A 719 -1.58 46.95 -8.12
CA ILE A 719 -2.21 47.49 -6.91
C ILE A 719 -3.73 47.41 -7.11
N VAL A 720 -4.46 46.82 -6.16
CA VAL A 720 -5.92 46.76 -6.19
C VAL A 720 -6.46 47.45 -4.93
N SER A 721 -7.18 48.57 -5.11
CA SER A 721 -7.93 49.20 -4.02
C SER A 721 -9.27 48.47 -3.82
N CYS A 722 -9.55 47.98 -2.61
CA CYS A 722 -10.80 47.32 -2.28
C CYS A 722 -11.72 48.32 -1.58
N ASN A 723 -12.76 48.76 -2.28
CA ASN A 723 -13.69 49.79 -1.79
C ASN A 723 -14.83 49.13 -0.99
N ARG A 724 -14.80 49.18 0.35
CA ARG A 724 -16.00 49.09 1.22
C ARG A 724 -15.70 49.52 2.67
N LYS A 725 -16.17 50.73 3.00
CA LYS A 725 -16.59 51.31 4.29
C LYS A 725 -15.68 51.14 5.54
N TRP A 726 -14.93 52.23 5.82
CA TRP A 726 -14.55 52.82 7.12
C TRP A 726 -14.31 51.91 8.34
N TYR A 727 -13.04 51.70 8.74
CA TYR A 727 -12.33 52.45 9.82
C TYR A 727 -10.87 51.95 9.92
N HIS A 728 -9.92 52.89 10.07
CA HIS A 728 -8.46 52.79 10.21
C HIS A 728 -7.59 52.44 8.99
N MET A 729 -6.66 53.37 8.70
CA MET A 729 -5.74 53.45 7.57
C MET A 729 -4.48 52.60 7.85
N ASP A 730 -4.54 51.27 7.71
CA ASP A 730 -3.35 50.41 7.95
C ASP A 730 -3.20 49.17 7.04
N ASP A 731 -4.15 48.84 6.16
CA ASP A 731 -4.07 47.61 5.35
C ASP A 731 -3.99 47.89 3.83
N LEU A 732 -2.77 48.00 3.31
CA LEU A 732 -2.49 47.98 1.87
C LEU A 732 -2.13 46.54 1.43
N VAL A 733 -2.97 45.90 0.62
CA VAL A 733 -2.71 44.54 0.12
C VAL A 733 -1.94 44.61 -1.21
N VAL A 734 -0.64 44.35 -1.18
CA VAL A 734 0.21 44.23 -2.37
C VAL A 734 0.24 42.77 -2.84
N ILE A 735 -0.20 42.51 -4.07
CA ILE A 735 -0.11 41.18 -4.70
C ILE A 735 1.10 41.17 -5.63
N LEU A 736 2.14 40.41 -5.29
CA LEU A 736 3.33 40.21 -6.12
C LEU A 736 3.14 38.99 -7.03
N ARG A 737 3.35 39.17 -8.34
CA ARG A 737 3.55 38.07 -9.31
C ARG A 737 4.88 38.29 -10.01
N VAL A 738 5.83 37.38 -9.79
CA VAL A 738 7.10 37.34 -10.53
C VAL A 738 6.93 36.37 -11.69
N HIS A 739 7.30 36.78 -12.91
CA HIS A 739 7.31 35.91 -14.09
C HIS A 739 8.72 35.92 -14.69
N THR A 740 9.27 34.74 -14.96
CA THR A 740 10.44 34.57 -15.82
C THR A 740 9.96 34.33 -17.24
N HIS A 741 10.54 35.00 -18.25
CA HIS A 741 10.11 34.90 -19.64
C HIS A 741 10.44 33.52 -20.23
N SER A 742 9.52 32.56 -20.08
CA SER A 742 9.30 31.53 -21.08
C SER A 742 7.79 31.33 -21.17
N GLN A 743 7.25 31.32 -22.39
CA GLN A 743 5.82 31.33 -22.74
C GLN A 743 5.16 32.73 -22.85
N CYS A 744 5.38 33.36 -24.00
CA CYS A 744 4.37 34.20 -24.67
C CYS A 744 4.52 33.98 -26.17
N ALA A 745 3.83 32.96 -26.69
CA ALA A 745 3.47 32.88 -28.10
C ALA A 745 1.95 32.68 -28.15
N GLU A 746 1.29 33.54 -28.89
CA GLU A 746 -0.16 33.73 -28.97
C GLU A 746 -0.90 32.51 -29.52
N LYS A 747 -2.09 32.23 -28.99
CA LYS A 747 -3.31 31.94 -29.76
C LYS A 747 -4.55 32.08 -28.87
N SER A 748 -5.45 32.96 -29.32
CA SER A 748 -6.81 33.26 -28.85
C SER A 748 -7.71 32.01 -28.80
N THR A 749 -8.50 31.73 -27.75
CA THR A 749 -9.91 32.18 -27.57
C THR A 749 -10.44 31.73 -26.17
N PRO A 750 -11.53 32.32 -25.64
CA PRO A 750 -11.85 32.29 -24.21
C PRO A 750 -12.90 31.24 -23.84
N GLN A 751 -12.61 30.37 -22.87
CA GLN A 751 -13.65 29.68 -22.10
C GLN A 751 -13.28 29.51 -20.62
N LYS A 752 -14.29 29.78 -19.79
CA LYS A 752 -14.30 29.86 -18.32
C LYS A 752 -13.78 28.59 -17.66
N MET A 753 -12.95 28.73 -16.61
CA MET A 753 -13.24 28.04 -15.35
C MET A 753 -12.55 28.65 -14.13
N MET A 754 -13.36 28.95 -13.13
CA MET A 754 -12.99 29.30 -11.77
C MET A 754 -12.38 28.09 -11.04
N SER A 755 -11.33 28.30 -10.26
CA SER A 755 -11.41 28.06 -8.80
C SER A 755 -10.25 28.77 -8.09
N ASN A 756 -10.61 29.59 -7.11
CA ASN A 756 -9.72 30.38 -6.27
C ASN A 756 -9.01 29.49 -5.24
N LYS A 757 -7.68 29.57 -5.16
CA LYS A 757 -6.96 29.43 -3.87
C LYS A 757 -6.31 30.77 -3.54
N ARG A 758 -6.97 31.54 -2.66
CA ARG A 758 -6.45 32.77 -2.05
C ARG A 758 -5.34 32.40 -1.06
N TRP A 759 -4.13 32.89 -1.27
CA TRP A 759 -3.12 32.98 -0.22
C TRP A 759 -3.25 34.37 0.42
N LYS A 760 -3.66 34.43 1.69
CA LYS A 760 -3.62 35.66 2.50
C LYS A 760 -2.35 35.62 3.35
N TRP A 761 -1.49 36.62 3.23
CA TRP A 761 -0.45 36.92 4.20
C TRP A 761 -0.85 38.23 4.90
N VAL A 762 -0.93 38.20 6.23
CA VAL A 762 -1.18 39.38 7.09
C VAL A 762 0.10 39.63 7.88
N TRP A 763 0.67 40.83 7.78
CA TRP A 763 1.83 41.26 8.58
C TRP A 763 1.36 42.22 9.67
N ARG A 764 1.65 41.94 10.95
CA ARG A 764 1.53 42.90 12.06
C ARG A 764 2.93 43.20 12.61
N ARG A 765 3.32 44.48 12.57
CA ARG A 765 4.58 45.01 13.12
C ARG A 765 4.36 45.38 14.60
N LYS A 766 5.10 44.79 15.53
CA LYS A 766 5.19 45.27 16.93
C LYS A 766 6.58 45.87 17.15
N LEU A 767 6.64 47.20 17.28
CA LEU A 767 7.82 47.92 17.79
C LEU A 767 7.78 47.92 19.32
N GLY A 768 8.91 47.56 19.95
CA GLY A 768 9.03 47.47 21.40
C GLY A 768 9.11 48.84 22.09
N ARG A 769 8.53 48.93 23.29
CA ARG A 769 8.89 49.91 24.32
C ARG A 769 9.17 49.17 25.61
N ASN A 770 10.42 49.23 26.07
CA ASN A 770 10.81 48.92 27.44
C ASN A 770 10.32 50.04 28.36
N LYS A 771 9.68 49.68 29.48
CA LYS A 771 9.71 50.41 30.76
C LYS A 771 9.26 49.48 31.89
N ASN A 772 10.16 49.28 32.86
CA ASN A 772 9.93 48.64 34.16
C ASN A 772 8.77 49.29 34.92
N LYS A 773 8.01 48.50 35.68
CA LYS A 773 7.60 48.78 37.09
C LYS A 773 6.87 47.60 37.74
N ASN A 774 7.08 47.52 39.04
CA ASN A 774 6.74 46.48 40.01
C ASN A 774 5.24 46.21 40.24
N ASP A 775 5.01 44.98 40.71
CA ASP A 775 4.13 44.50 41.80
C ASP A 775 2.61 44.77 41.87
N PHE A 776 1.98 43.69 42.36
CA PHE A 776 0.80 43.56 43.25
C PHE A 776 -0.57 43.10 42.70
N CYS A 777 -1.02 42.00 43.35
CA CYS A 777 -2.38 41.53 43.65
C CYS A 777 -3.27 41.08 42.46
N GLN A 778 -4.06 39.99 42.52
CA GLN A 778 -4.67 39.29 43.64
C GLN A 778 -5.17 37.90 43.17
N LYS A 779 -5.17 36.92 44.08
CA LYS A 779 -5.90 35.62 43.96
C LYS A 779 -7.43 35.84 43.93
N PRO A 780 -8.23 34.80 43.64
CA PRO A 780 -8.77 34.00 44.75
C PRO A 780 -8.65 32.47 44.57
N SER A 781 -8.30 31.79 45.68
CA SER A 781 -8.66 30.41 46.04
C SER A 781 -10.16 30.36 46.44
N VAL A 782 -10.91 29.24 46.55
CA VAL A 782 -10.89 28.09 47.49
C VAL A 782 -12.00 27.10 46.99
N PHE A 783 -11.91 25.76 46.99
CA PHE A 783 -12.21 24.78 48.07
C PHE A 783 -11.94 23.35 47.54
N ASN A 784 -11.01 22.58 48.16
CA ASN A 784 -11.17 21.48 49.15
C ASN A 784 -11.51 20.09 48.55
N GLY A 785 -10.88 18.98 48.93
CA GLY A 785 -9.83 18.76 49.92
C GLY A 785 -9.41 17.28 50.07
N LEU A 786 -8.34 17.08 50.86
CA LEU A 786 -7.94 15.92 51.71
C LEU A 786 -7.74 14.55 51.02
N SER A 787 -6.81 13.66 51.34
CA SER A 787 -5.64 13.49 52.23
C SER A 787 -5.21 12.02 51.96
N HIS A 788 -3.96 11.61 51.74
CA HIS A 788 -2.95 11.29 52.76
C HIS A 788 -1.71 10.65 52.10
N ASN A 789 -0.59 10.75 52.81
CA ASN A 789 0.75 10.19 52.56
C ASN A 789 0.79 8.67 52.28
N VAL A 790 1.86 8.19 51.62
CA VAL A 790 2.98 7.43 52.24
C VAL A 790 3.93 6.89 51.15
N THR A 791 5.23 7.05 51.41
CA THR A 791 6.39 6.47 50.73
C THR A 791 6.55 4.97 50.98
N GLY A 792 7.09 4.24 50.00
CA GLY A 792 7.94 3.05 50.23
C GLY A 792 7.36 1.69 49.84
N HIS A 793 7.78 1.16 48.70
CA HIS A 793 8.66 -0.03 48.59
C HIS A 793 9.11 -0.25 47.15
#